data_AF-A0AAU3QM56-F1
#
_entry.id   AF-A0AAU3QM56-F1
#
_cell.length_a   1.000
_cell.length_b   1.000
_cell.length_c   1.000
_cell.angle_alpha   90.00
_cell.angle_beta   90.00
_cell.angle_gamma   90.00
#
_symmetry.space_group_name_H-M   'P 1'
#
loop_
_entity.id
_entity.type
_entity.pdbx_description
1 polymer ?
#
loop_
_entity_poly.entity_id
_entity_poly.type
_entity_poly.pdbx_seq_one_letter_code
_entity_poly.pdbx_strand_id
1 'polypeptide(L)'
;MAVKVTVVVPTYNSGSHIEALVDSMLRQTLPADEFEVLFVDDGSTDDTPARLEALVGEHDHFRMTRIPNSGWPGRPRNIGVEQANGEYVQFADHDDRMASEALERLYAMGQRNGSDIVIGKVASNFRSRGVPYGLMSRTRESCTVRNAPLIDSLTPHKMFRTAFLREHGIVHPEGPWILEDQLFMVRCYLKASVVSVVGDYVTYSYWAREDEENAGTALMDPRWYYGNLRQIMATVVEGTEPGADRDRLLRRFYRVEMLSRLGVPARGALMDPRFDGDPFEAVRELAEEFVTDAMHDGLAPLLRVRSTLLRQNRPEELAEFTLRQTDLKARCTAESATWNRDRLKVAFTARFEERPDGSGLVLSRDGDRHFLAPYLTDGIVDEPVDVTRELKTFKVDVLLRHTETAHVWVLPHRTSLVLEEERGADGTMLVRPLVTGTVTIDPRHAAGGGPLGEGRWQVQVRLSGAGLDRYAELGEATPAAGLPVPAPQILAGHRITPAHTDTGLTLVVRATDDTPAPRPPKVSVVVPTHEAAPESLRESLDSLTAQTLPAHDIDLVLVGDGDGDGEVLPASDAASRNAGIDAATGQYVLFMEPGDRLAPDALRRMYDYGMEHDSDIVVGKLAGKDRALPRELFVRDRPRATLAKDPLADSLTANKLFDRAFLTEHALRFPEDRHPLSEQLFTAQAYLRAGHASVLGSQVCYHYGPKRPAAPVPAAEFYAALPALLETAATLAGPGAARDRLHRRWLRVEVLDRIGGKQFLELDEEARTELLHEIREALSGRVSETAVAGLPVSRRVAVGLIEDGDQDSLVRLIEWENSIACRPTLTELSWQDDGTMHIAFGAQLHAADGPVGVTTDDGDDGDRHVLTPTGLPRPLLDRFAAEPLTGGASPDKASVVLVLRERSSGAEYRMVTESTVVRGNGGLRVTGSTGLDPARAVAGSPLGQGVWDLSVRLNALGWTKSTRLGKVRAPEVPAQLTAVAHPIERTLRITPYWTNPHRDLSLRVEVPEPPKPAAAAPRPRGSRLLGRVARIVRKR
;
A
#
# COMPACT_ATOMS: atom_id res chain seq x y z
N MET A 1 -22.52 -24.97 34.49
CA MET A 1 -22.52 -24.82 33.01
C MET A 1 -21.46 -25.77 32.44
N ALA A 2 -21.33 -25.93 31.12
CA ALA A 2 -20.27 -26.77 30.56
C ALA A 2 -18.93 -26.03 30.64
N VAL A 3 -17.86 -26.72 31.06
CA VAL A 3 -16.51 -26.17 31.10
C VAL A 3 -16.04 -25.94 29.65
N LYS A 4 -15.65 -24.71 29.33
CA LYS A 4 -15.17 -24.31 28.00
C LYS A 4 -13.69 -24.62 27.83
N VAL A 5 -12.87 -24.32 28.83
CA VAL A 5 -11.41 -24.48 28.77
C VAL A 5 -10.88 -25.17 30.02
N THR A 6 -10.01 -26.17 29.84
CA THR A 6 -9.13 -26.68 30.89
C THR A 6 -7.71 -26.16 30.66
N VAL A 7 -7.16 -25.40 31.59
CA VAL A 7 -5.74 -25.03 31.59
C VAL A 7 -4.94 -26.12 32.27
N VAL A 8 -4.08 -26.83 31.54
CA VAL A 8 -3.22 -27.90 32.06
C VAL A 8 -1.86 -27.33 32.43
N VAL A 9 -1.49 -27.49 33.70
CA VAL A 9 -0.25 -26.94 34.26
C VAL A 9 0.61 -28.08 34.82
N PRO A 10 1.67 -28.53 34.10
CA PRO A 10 2.62 -29.48 34.64
C PRO A 10 3.53 -28.81 35.67
N THR A 11 3.60 -29.37 36.88
CA THR A 11 4.37 -28.81 37.99
C THR A 11 5.35 -29.84 38.55
N TYR A 12 6.60 -29.41 38.77
CA TYR A 12 7.62 -30.20 39.47
C TYR A 12 8.58 -29.25 40.17
N ASN A 13 8.65 -29.33 41.50
CA ASN A 13 9.45 -28.46 42.35
C ASN A 13 9.32 -26.97 41.96
N SER A 14 8.07 -26.51 41.80
CA SER A 14 7.75 -25.18 41.32
C SER A 14 7.84 -24.11 42.41
N GLY A 15 7.69 -24.49 43.69
CA GLY A 15 7.76 -23.59 44.84
C GLY A 15 6.92 -22.32 44.67
N SER A 16 7.52 -21.15 44.93
CA SER A 16 6.88 -19.84 44.75
C SER A 16 6.76 -19.37 43.30
N HIS A 17 7.39 -20.04 42.33
CA HIS A 17 7.36 -19.59 40.93
C HIS A 17 5.96 -19.70 40.29
N ILE A 18 5.09 -20.54 40.85
CA ILE A 18 3.71 -20.74 40.38
C ILE A 18 2.79 -19.55 40.64
N GLU A 19 3.15 -18.66 41.58
CA GLU A 19 2.31 -17.55 42.02
C GLU A 19 1.95 -16.61 40.86
N ALA A 20 2.90 -16.32 39.97
CA ALA A 20 2.66 -15.43 38.83
C ALA A 20 1.68 -16.02 37.81
N LEU A 21 1.71 -17.34 37.60
CA LEU A 21 0.74 -18.04 36.75
C LEU A 21 -0.65 -17.99 37.40
N VAL A 22 -0.75 -18.35 38.68
CA VAL A 22 -2.01 -18.35 39.45
C VAL A 22 -2.67 -16.97 39.40
N ASP A 23 -1.92 -15.93 39.70
CA ASP A 23 -2.34 -14.53 39.59
C ASP A 23 -2.92 -14.20 38.20
N SER A 24 -2.32 -14.75 37.14
CA SER A 24 -2.78 -14.54 35.78
C SER A 24 -4.06 -15.33 35.44
N MET A 25 -4.28 -16.48 36.09
CA MET A 25 -5.51 -17.26 35.98
C MET A 25 -6.67 -16.57 36.71
N LEU A 26 -6.42 -16.00 37.89
CA LEU A 26 -7.42 -15.26 38.66
C LEU A 26 -7.87 -13.96 37.99
N ARG A 27 -7.03 -13.38 37.13
CA ARG A 27 -7.34 -12.18 36.34
C ARG A 27 -7.99 -12.46 34.98
N GLN A 28 -8.37 -13.71 34.69
CA GLN A 28 -9.04 -14.03 33.43
C GLN A 28 -10.43 -13.40 33.35
N THR A 29 -10.78 -12.89 32.17
CA THR A 29 -12.13 -12.33 31.89
C THR A 29 -13.15 -13.41 31.55
N LEU A 30 -12.70 -14.61 31.17
CA LEU A 30 -13.57 -15.78 31.05
C LEU A 30 -14.12 -16.13 32.45
N PRO A 31 -15.45 -16.26 32.64
CA PRO A 31 -16.03 -16.53 33.95
C PRO A 31 -15.45 -17.78 34.61
N ALA A 32 -15.21 -17.70 35.93
CA ALA A 32 -14.58 -18.78 36.70
C ALA A 32 -15.36 -20.11 36.69
N ASP A 33 -16.66 -20.10 36.40
CA ASP A 33 -17.49 -21.30 36.26
C ASP A 33 -17.52 -21.88 34.83
N GLU A 34 -16.76 -21.26 33.91
CA GLU A 34 -16.62 -21.68 32.52
C GLU A 34 -15.21 -22.19 32.17
N PHE A 35 -14.23 -22.12 33.08
CA PHE A 35 -12.93 -22.75 32.89
C PHE A 35 -12.46 -23.45 34.16
N GLU A 36 -11.51 -24.36 34.01
CA GLU A 36 -10.81 -24.99 35.14
C GLU A 36 -9.29 -24.91 34.95
N VAL A 37 -8.54 -24.88 36.04
CA VAL A 37 -7.08 -25.02 36.03
C VAL A 37 -6.73 -26.35 36.68
N LEU A 38 -6.07 -27.23 35.92
CA LEU A 38 -5.64 -28.55 36.37
C LEU A 38 -4.13 -28.58 36.55
N PHE A 39 -3.69 -28.53 37.80
CA PHE A 39 -2.30 -28.73 38.18
C PHE A 39 -1.98 -30.23 38.22
N VAL A 40 -0.94 -30.64 37.51
CA VAL A 40 -0.48 -32.03 37.52
C VAL A 40 0.92 -32.07 38.15
N ASP A 41 0.97 -32.43 39.44
CA ASP A 41 2.20 -32.54 40.22
C ASP A 41 2.96 -33.81 39.87
N ASP A 42 4.13 -33.66 39.24
CA ASP A 42 5.02 -34.74 38.83
C ASP A 42 5.90 -35.23 39.99
N GLY A 43 5.28 -35.48 41.15
CA GLY A 43 5.95 -36.01 42.33
C GLY A 43 6.94 -35.03 42.96
N SER A 44 6.56 -33.75 43.12
CA SER A 44 7.40 -32.76 43.79
C SER A 44 7.79 -33.17 45.21
N THR A 45 8.98 -32.75 45.62
CA THR A 45 9.58 -33.03 46.94
C THR A 45 9.77 -31.78 47.80
N ASP A 46 9.42 -30.60 47.28
CA ASP A 46 9.44 -29.31 47.96
C ASP A 46 8.05 -28.94 48.53
N ASP A 47 7.79 -27.65 48.75
CA ASP A 47 6.51 -27.13 49.26
C ASP A 47 5.42 -26.98 48.18
N THR A 48 5.69 -27.35 46.92
CA THR A 48 4.72 -27.27 45.80
C THR A 48 3.39 -27.97 46.11
N PRO A 49 3.36 -29.22 46.63
CA PRO A 49 2.08 -29.91 46.88
C PRO A 49 1.21 -29.18 47.90
N ALA A 50 1.82 -28.68 48.99
CA ALA A 50 1.09 -27.95 50.03
C ALA A 50 0.50 -26.63 49.51
N ARG A 51 1.22 -25.95 48.60
CA ARG A 51 0.73 -24.74 47.92
C ARG A 51 -0.45 -25.03 47.00
N LEU A 52 -0.36 -26.09 46.20
CA LEU A 52 -1.45 -26.52 45.32
C LEU A 52 -2.70 -26.92 46.11
N GLU A 53 -2.53 -27.63 47.23
CA GLU A 53 -3.63 -27.99 48.13
C GLU A 53 -4.37 -26.77 48.69
N ALA A 54 -3.63 -25.73 49.10
CA ALA A 54 -4.22 -24.48 49.56
C ALA A 54 -5.01 -23.79 48.43
N LEU A 55 -4.44 -23.68 47.24
CA LEU A 55 -5.08 -23.05 46.08
C LEU A 55 -6.37 -23.76 45.65
N VAL A 56 -6.37 -25.10 45.65
CA VAL A 56 -7.57 -25.90 45.34
C VAL A 56 -8.64 -25.77 46.43
N GLY A 57 -8.24 -25.55 47.69
CA GLY A 57 -9.16 -25.26 48.79
C GLY A 57 -9.79 -23.87 48.73
N GLU A 58 -9.13 -22.90 48.10
CA GLU A 58 -9.58 -21.51 47.99
C GLU A 58 -10.40 -21.21 46.72
N HIS A 59 -10.21 -22.00 45.65
CA HIS A 59 -10.79 -21.74 44.34
C HIS A 59 -11.45 -22.98 43.73
N ASP A 60 -12.79 -22.99 43.65
CA ASP A 60 -13.59 -24.14 43.16
C ASP A 60 -13.27 -24.60 41.73
N HIS A 61 -12.69 -23.72 40.92
CA HIS A 61 -12.32 -23.98 39.53
C HIS A 61 -10.87 -24.46 39.38
N PHE A 62 -10.14 -24.61 40.49
CA PHE A 62 -8.81 -25.19 40.51
C PHE A 62 -8.88 -26.65 40.95
N ARG A 63 -8.08 -27.49 40.28
CA ARG A 63 -7.99 -28.92 40.54
C ARG A 63 -6.52 -29.32 40.55
N MET A 64 -6.20 -30.34 41.33
CA MET A 64 -4.86 -30.92 41.31
C MET A 64 -4.92 -32.44 41.24
N THR A 65 -3.93 -33.02 40.57
CA THR A 65 -3.65 -34.46 40.58
C THR A 65 -2.15 -34.65 40.80
N ARG A 66 -1.79 -35.61 41.64
CA ARG A 66 -0.38 -35.97 41.90
C ARG A 66 -0.04 -37.33 41.31
N ILE A 67 1.12 -37.42 40.67
CA ILE A 67 1.63 -38.64 40.04
C ILE A 67 3.05 -38.96 40.57
N PRO A 68 3.53 -40.21 40.46
CA PRO A 68 4.95 -40.50 40.66
C PRO A 68 5.80 -39.76 39.63
N ASN A 69 6.92 -39.20 40.07
CA ASN A 69 7.83 -38.41 39.23
C ASN A 69 8.22 -39.18 37.95
N SER A 70 7.84 -38.60 36.82
CA SER A 70 8.07 -39.11 35.47
C SER A 70 9.38 -38.60 34.85
N GLY A 71 9.95 -37.55 35.44
CA GLY A 71 11.19 -36.90 35.05
C GLY A 71 11.05 -35.85 33.96
N TRP A 72 9.90 -35.74 33.29
CA TRP A 72 9.68 -34.86 32.12
C TRP A 72 8.22 -34.41 31.99
N PRO A 73 7.93 -33.24 31.39
CA PRO A 73 6.58 -32.66 31.37
C PRO A 73 5.57 -33.41 30.47
N GLY A 74 6.01 -34.38 29.66
CA GLY A 74 5.15 -35.12 28.73
C GLY A 74 4.03 -35.90 29.43
N ARG A 75 4.36 -36.69 30.45
CA ARG A 75 3.37 -37.49 31.18
C ARG A 75 2.37 -36.62 31.98
N PRO A 76 2.80 -35.59 32.74
CA PRO A 76 1.89 -34.64 33.35
C PRO A 76 0.91 -33.99 32.35
N ARG A 77 1.38 -33.57 31.17
CA ARG A 77 0.54 -32.99 30.12
C ARG A 77 -0.49 -34.00 29.58
N ASN A 78 -0.09 -35.26 29.36
CA ASN A 78 -1.00 -36.32 28.92
C ASN A 78 -2.12 -36.58 29.93
N ILE A 79 -1.78 -36.72 31.21
CA ILE A 79 -2.75 -36.89 32.30
C ILE A 79 -3.70 -35.69 32.39
N GLY A 80 -3.18 -34.48 32.16
CA GLY A 80 -3.99 -33.28 32.06
C GLY A 80 -5.03 -33.37 30.94
N VAL A 81 -4.65 -33.82 29.74
CA VAL A 81 -5.57 -34.02 28.61
C VAL A 81 -6.60 -35.12 28.91
N GLU A 82 -6.21 -36.20 29.58
CA GLU A 82 -7.13 -37.28 29.97
C GLU A 82 -8.19 -36.80 30.97
N GLN A 83 -7.80 -35.96 31.93
CA GLN A 83 -8.67 -35.49 33.02
C GLN A 83 -9.40 -34.16 32.73
N ALA A 84 -9.12 -33.54 31.58
CA ALA A 84 -9.73 -32.29 31.17
C ALA A 84 -11.24 -32.42 30.93
N ASN A 85 -12.01 -31.52 31.55
CA ASN A 85 -13.46 -31.39 31.33
C ASN A 85 -13.80 -30.35 30.26
N GLY A 86 -12.85 -29.48 29.91
CA GLY A 86 -13.03 -28.40 28.94
C GLY A 86 -13.23 -28.90 27.51
N GLU A 87 -14.05 -28.19 26.75
CA GLU A 87 -14.15 -28.35 25.29
C GLU A 87 -12.78 -28.15 24.60
N TYR A 88 -11.96 -27.25 25.16
CA TYR A 88 -10.58 -27.03 24.79
C TYR A 88 -9.60 -27.24 25.96
N VAL A 89 -8.37 -27.65 25.65
CA VAL A 89 -7.21 -27.67 26.56
C VAL A 89 -6.24 -26.57 26.18
N GLN A 90 -5.78 -25.80 27.16
CA GLN A 90 -4.68 -24.85 27.02
C GLN A 90 -3.51 -25.32 27.89
N PHE A 91 -2.32 -25.47 27.31
CA PHE A 91 -1.12 -25.76 28.12
C PHE A 91 -0.47 -24.47 28.62
N ALA A 92 -0.08 -24.46 29.89
CA ALA A 92 0.72 -23.38 30.50
C ALA A 92 1.78 -23.98 31.41
N ASP A 93 3.02 -23.51 31.31
CA ASP A 93 4.07 -23.91 32.25
C ASP A 93 3.96 -23.05 33.53
N HIS A 94 4.39 -23.62 34.66
CA HIS A 94 4.16 -23.03 35.99
C HIS A 94 4.92 -21.72 36.23
N ASP A 95 5.93 -21.40 35.44
CA ASP A 95 6.79 -20.21 35.53
C ASP A 95 6.41 -19.10 34.53
N ASP A 96 5.36 -19.32 33.74
CA ASP A 96 4.87 -18.39 32.71
C ASP A 96 3.62 -17.62 33.15
N ARG A 97 3.10 -16.76 32.25
CA ARG A 97 1.92 -15.92 32.52
C ARG A 97 1.01 -15.83 31.29
N MET A 98 -0.30 -15.74 31.53
CA MET A 98 -1.27 -15.44 30.48
C MET A 98 -1.88 -14.04 30.64
N ALA A 99 -2.27 -13.41 29.53
CA ALA A 99 -2.96 -12.12 29.57
C ALA A 99 -4.43 -12.29 30.01
N SER A 100 -5.02 -11.27 30.62
CA SER A 100 -6.36 -11.34 31.22
C SER A 100 -7.48 -11.76 30.25
N GLU A 101 -7.40 -11.41 28.97
CA GLU A 101 -8.42 -11.80 27.98
C GLU A 101 -8.00 -13.03 27.16
N ALA A 102 -6.93 -13.73 27.55
CA ALA A 102 -6.35 -14.78 26.74
C ALA A 102 -7.31 -15.96 26.55
N LEU A 103 -7.89 -16.51 27.62
CA LEU A 103 -8.79 -17.66 27.51
C LEU A 103 -10.06 -17.32 26.74
N GLU A 104 -10.66 -16.16 27.02
CA GLU A 104 -11.87 -15.68 26.35
C GLU A 104 -11.63 -15.52 24.84
N ARG A 105 -10.57 -14.81 24.43
CA ARG A 105 -10.26 -14.55 23.02
C ARG A 105 -9.89 -15.81 22.26
N LEU A 106 -9.08 -16.69 22.86
CA LEU A 106 -8.70 -17.96 22.25
C LEU A 106 -9.90 -18.88 22.06
N TYR A 107 -10.76 -19.01 23.08
CA TYR A 107 -11.98 -19.81 23.00
C TYR A 107 -12.96 -19.25 21.96
N ALA A 108 -13.19 -17.93 21.96
CA ALA A 108 -14.07 -17.29 20.98
C ALA A 108 -13.58 -17.48 19.54
N MET A 109 -12.26 -17.42 19.31
CA MET A 109 -11.65 -17.71 18.01
C MET A 109 -11.85 -19.19 17.61
N GLY A 110 -11.66 -20.11 18.56
CA GLY A 110 -11.87 -21.54 18.37
C GLY A 110 -13.31 -21.87 17.97
N GLN A 111 -14.29 -21.39 18.74
CA GLN A 111 -15.71 -21.62 18.46
C GLN A 111 -16.18 -20.98 17.16
N ARG A 112 -15.72 -19.76 16.86
CA ARG A 112 -16.10 -19.06 15.63
C ARG A 112 -15.71 -19.84 14.37
N ASN A 113 -14.58 -20.53 14.39
CA ASN A 113 -13.99 -21.18 13.22
C ASN A 113 -14.03 -22.71 13.26
N GLY A 114 -14.48 -23.31 14.37
CA GLY A 114 -14.39 -24.75 14.60
C GLY A 114 -12.94 -25.24 14.64
N SER A 115 -12.04 -24.47 15.25
CA SER A 115 -10.60 -24.71 15.18
C SER A 115 -10.19 -25.91 16.01
N ASP A 116 -9.34 -26.77 15.44
CA ASP A 116 -8.66 -27.84 16.17
C ASP A 116 -7.56 -27.27 17.07
N ILE A 117 -6.90 -26.20 16.62
CA ILE A 117 -5.81 -25.52 17.32
C ILE A 117 -6.02 -24.01 17.20
N VAL A 118 -5.91 -23.30 18.31
CA VAL A 118 -5.84 -21.83 18.35
C VAL A 118 -4.49 -21.41 18.91
N ILE A 119 -3.74 -20.67 18.09
CA ILE A 119 -2.42 -20.14 18.42
C ILE A 119 -2.58 -18.70 18.86
N GLY A 120 -2.18 -18.40 20.10
CA GLY A 120 -2.11 -17.04 20.58
C GLY A 120 -0.73 -16.40 20.36
N LYS A 121 -0.69 -15.08 20.16
CA LYS A 121 0.56 -14.32 20.10
C LYS A 121 1.29 -14.41 21.43
N VAL A 122 2.59 -14.62 21.35
CA VAL A 122 3.44 -14.78 22.53
C VAL A 122 4.41 -13.61 22.71
N ALA A 123 4.77 -13.32 23.95
CA ALA A 123 5.88 -12.43 24.33
C ALA A 123 6.97 -13.23 25.06
N SER A 124 8.20 -12.71 25.08
CA SER A 124 9.29 -13.30 25.88
C SER A 124 10.36 -12.28 26.24
N ASN A 125 10.73 -12.22 27.52
CA ASN A 125 11.78 -11.32 28.00
C ASN A 125 13.21 -11.85 27.74
N PHE A 126 13.39 -13.18 27.64
CA PHE A 126 14.68 -13.83 27.40
C PHE A 126 14.84 -14.41 25.98
N ARG A 127 13.76 -14.83 25.33
CA ARG A 127 13.76 -15.36 23.94
C ARG A 127 13.46 -14.27 22.90
N SER A 128 14.00 -13.06 23.08
CA SER A 128 13.73 -11.91 22.20
C SER A 128 13.97 -12.19 20.70
N ARG A 129 14.81 -13.19 20.36
CA ARG A 129 15.11 -13.61 18.99
C ARG A 129 14.39 -14.90 18.53
N GLY A 130 13.62 -15.55 19.41
CA GLY A 130 13.04 -16.88 19.21
C GLY A 130 11.51 -16.94 19.06
N VAL A 131 10.82 -15.80 19.12
CA VAL A 131 9.36 -15.74 18.86
C VAL A 131 9.11 -15.78 17.35
N PRO A 132 8.16 -16.59 16.84
CA PRO A 132 7.87 -16.69 15.42
C PRO A 132 7.10 -15.46 14.91
N TYR A 133 7.77 -14.31 14.81
CA TYR A 133 7.17 -13.01 14.45
C TYR A 133 6.40 -13.05 13.12
N GLY A 134 6.87 -13.83 12.13
CA GLY A 134 6.17 -13.98 10.85
C GLY A 134 4.82 -14.67 10.96
N LEU A 135 4.68 -15.61 11.89
CA LEU A 135 3.38 -16.21 12.23
C LEU A 135 2.54 -15.22 13.04
N MET A 136 3.13 -14.57 14.03
CA MET A 136 2.41 -13.74 15.01
C MET A 136 2.20 -12.27 14.59
N SER A 137 2.47 -11.92 13.33
CA SER A 137 2.33 -10.56 12.81
C SER A 137 0.89 -10.18 12.43
N ARG A 138 -0.01 -11.16 12.31
CA ARG A 138 -1.41 -10.94 11.95
C ARG A 138 -2.31 -12.05 12.47
N THR A 139 -3.55 -11.68 12.78
CA THR A 139 -4.65 -12.63 13.03
C THR A 139 -4.96 -13.42 11.76
N ARG A 140 -5.19 -14.73 11.91
CA ARG A 140 -5.63 -15.64 10.84
C ARG A 140 -6.82 -16.44 11.36
N GLU A 141 -7.97 -16.27 10.71
CA GLU A 141 -9.19 -17.00 11.08
C GLU A 141 -9.06 -18.50 10.82
N SER A 142 -8.50 -18.89 9.67
CA SER A 142 -8.32 -20.30 9.31
C SER A 142 -7.07 -20.49 8.46
N CYS A 143 -6.23 -21.44 8.85
CA CYS A 143 -5.06 -21.89 8.11
C CYS A 143 -4.70 -23.33 8.48
N THR A 144 -3.71 -23.87 7.76
CA THR A 144 -3.08 -25.17 8.05
C THR A 144 -1.57 -25.04 7.94
N VAL A 145 -0.85 -26.09 8.33
CA VAL A 145 0.61 -26.09 8.23
C VAL A 145 1.08 -25.96 6.78
N ARG A 146 0.24 -26.32 5.80
CA ARG A 146 0.52 -26.23 4.35
C ARG A 146 0.54 -24.79 3.83
N ASN A 147 -0.36 -23.92 4.32
CA ASN A 147 -0.53 -22.57 3.79
C ASN A 147 -0.09 -21.43 4.74
N ALA A 148 0.32 -21.76 5.96
CA ALA A 148 0.86 -20.82 6.94
C ALA A 148 2.17 -21.34 7.57
N PRO A 149 3.03 -20.45 8.11
CA PRO A 149 4.30 -20.84 8.74
C PRO A 149 4.09 -21.40 10.16
N LEU A 150 3.14 -22.33 10.34
CA LEU A 150 2.83 -22.91 11.65
C LEU A 150 4.00 -23.73 12.20
N ILE A 151 4.76 -24.37 11.32
CA ILE A 151 5.94 -25.18 11.65
C ILE A 151 7.08 -24.38 12.29
N ASP A 152 7.04 -23.04 12.22
CA ASP A 152 7.97 -22.17 12.95
C ASP A 152 7.57 -21.99 14.44
N SER A 153 6.42 -22.51 14.88
CA SER A 153 5.95 -22.48 16.28
C SER A 153 5.62 -23.90 16.78
N LEU A 154 6.59 -24.53 17.46
CA LEU A 154 6.50 -25.92 17.91
C LEU A 154 6.37 -26.10 19.42
N THR A 155 6.20 -25.03 20.19
CA THR A 155 5.88 -25.12 21.61
C THR A 155 4.41 -25.52 21.84
N PRO A 156 4.04 -26.15 22.96
CA PRO A 156 2.68 -26.61 23.20
C PRO A 156 1.76 -25.54 23.79
N HIS A 157 2.26 -24.35 24.15
CA HIS A 157 1.50 -23.27 24.83
C HIS A 157 0.45 -22.61 23.93
N LYS A 158 -0.57 -23.38 23.59
CA LYS A 158 -1.66 -23.10 22.64
C LYS A 158 -2.93 -23.78 23.16
N MET A 159 -4.05 -23.43 22.53
CA MET A 159 -5.34 -24.02 22.84
C MET A 159 -5.67 -25.10 21.80
N PHE A 160 -6.07 -26.28 22.25
CA PHE A 160 -6.38 -27.44 21.42
C PHE A 160 -7.79 -27.93 21.73
N ARG A 161 -8.55 -28.28 20.71
CA ARG A 161 -9.87 -28.92 20.92
C ARG A 161 -9.64 -30.26 21.60
N THR A 162 -10.24 -30.46 22.77
CA THR A 162 -9.97 -31.65 23.61
C THR A 162 -10.33 -32.94 22.87
N ALA A 163 -11.47 -32.92 22.17
CA ALA A 163 -11.91 -34.03 21.34
C ALA A 163 -10.93 -34.36 20.21
N PHE A 164 -10.35 -33.34 19.55
CA PHE A 164 -9.35 -33.54 18.49
C PHE A 164 -8.13 -34.32 19.00
N LEU A 165 -7.58 -33.95 20.16
CA LEU A 165 -6.43 -34.68 20.72
C LEU A 165 -6.79 -36.14 21.04
N ARG A 166 -7.96 -36.38 21.64
CA ARG A 166 -8.42 -37.71 22.05
C ARG A 166 -8.77 -38.61 20.86
N GLU A 167 -9.54 -38.11 19.90
CA GLU A 167 -9.99 -38.83 18.71
C GLU A 167 -8.82 -39.29 17.84
N HIS A 168 -7.76 -38.48 17.76
CA HIS A 168 -6.56 -38.80 16.99
C HIS A 168 -5.45 -39.49 17.81
N GLY A 169 -5.66 -39.73 19.11
CA GLY A 169 -4.67 -40.35 20.00
C GLY A 169 -3.36 -39.57 20.09
N ILE A 170 -3.42 -38.24 20.03
CA ILE A 170 -2.23 -37.38 20.02
C ILE A 170 -1.79 -37.13 21.46
N VAL A 171 -0.62 -37.68 21.81
CA VAL A 171 -0.01 -37.58 23.13
C VAL A 171 1.42 -37.06 23.04
N HIS A 172 1.89 -36.41 24.10
CA HIS A 172 3.30 -36.11 24.30
C HIS A 172 4.06 -37.43 24.52
N PRO A 173 5.28 -37.58 23.97
CA PRO A 173 6.12 -38.72 24.32
C PRO A 173 6.50 -38.66 25.81
N GLU A 174 6.48 -39.81 26.48
CA GLU A 174 6.79 -39.94 27.92
C GLU A 174 8.24 -40.41 28.14
N GLY A 175 8.81 -40.05 29.30
CA GLY A 175 10.19 -40.34 29.66
C GLY A 175 11.19 -39.26 29.21
N PRO A 176 12.50 -39.53 29.28
CA PRO A 176 13.56 -38.58 28.93
C PRO A 176 13.62 -38.24 27.45
N TRP A 177 12.72 -37.35 27.05
CA TRP A 177 12.51 -36.97 25.67
C TRP A 177 12.77 -35.48 25.44
N ILE A 178 13.92 -35.17 24.84
CA ILE A 178 14.20 -33.82 24.35
C ILE A 178 13.40 -33.58 23.07
N LEU A 179 12.81 -32.38 22.92
CA LEU A 179 11.91 -32.01 21.81
C LEU A 179 10.56 -32.76 21.84
N GLU A 180 10.05 -33.08 23.04
CA GLU A 180 8.76 -33.73 23.22
C GLU A 180 7.61 -32.88 22.69
N ASP A 181 7.75 -31.57 22.86
CA ASP A 181 6.83 -30.56 22.34
C ASP A 181 6.82 -30.53 20.80
N GLN A 182 7.98 -30.61 20.16
CA GLN A 182 8.07 -30.58 18.71
C GLN A 182 7.39 -31.79 18.08
N LEU A 183 7.61 -32.99 18.61
CA LEU A 183 6.93 -34.19 18.12
C LEU A 183 5.41 -34.09 18.29
N PHE A 184 4.96 -33.65 19.46
CA PHE A 184 3.55 -33.41 19.74
C PHE A 184 2.95 -32.42 18.73
N MET A 185 3.60 -31.27 18.51
CA MET A 185 3.12 -30.24 17.59
C MET A 185 3.14 -30.67 16.13
N VAL A 186 4.13 -31.45 15.69
CA VAL A 186 4.13 -32.02 14.34
C VAL A 186 2.94 -32.95 14.15
N ARG A 187 2.65 -33.85 15.11
CA ARG A 187 1.48 -34.72 15.06
C ARG A 187 0.17 -33.92 15.00
N CYS A 188 0.04 -32.89 15.83
CA CYS A 188 -1.09 -31.96 15.80
C CYS A 188 -1.26 -31.29 14.43
N TYR A 189 -0.22 -30.66 13.90
CA TYR A 189 -0.30 -29.90 12.65
C TYR A 189 -0.56 -30.76 11.41
N LEU A 190 -0.11 -32.01 11.39
CA LEU A 190 -0.37 -32.94 10.28
C LEU A 190 -1.82 -33.48 10.29
N LYS A 191 -2.50 -33.43 11.44
CA LYS A 191 -3.89 -33.91 11.60
C LYS A 191 -4.92 -32.79 11.64
N ALA A 192 -4.55 -31.58 12.06
CA ALA A 192 -5.47 -30.47 12.19
C ALA A 192 -6.05 -30.04 10.84
N SER A 193 -7.38 -29.95 10.78
CA SER A 193 -8.11 -29.45 9.61
C SER A 193 -8.20 -27.93 9.64
N VAL A 194 -8.36 -27.33 10.83
CA VAL A 194 -8.43 -25.88 11.01
C VAL A 194 -7.53 -25.43 12.15
N VAL A 195 -6.59 -24.54 11.84
CA VAL A 195 -5.80 -23.80 12.83
C VAL A 195 -6.12 -22.32 12.72
N SER A 196 -6.31 -21.65 13.86
CA SER A 196 -6.49 -20.21 13.93
C SER A 196 -5.32 -19.54 14.65
N VAL A 197 -5.08 -18.27 14.37
CA VAL A 197 -4.01 -17.47 14.99
C VAL A 197 -4.59 -16.16 15.48
N VAL A 198 -4.47 -15.85 16.77
CA VAL A 198 -4.76 -14.55 17.37
C VAL A 198 -3.46 -13.74 17.40
N GLY A 199 -3.31 -12.81 16.45
CA GLY A 199 -2.07 -12.05 16.23
C GLY A 199 -2.13 -10.59 16.70
N ASP A 200 -3.29 -10.11 17.10
CA ASP A 200 -3.60 -8.74 17.52
C ASP A 200 -3.61 -8.57 19.06
N TYR A 201 -3.39 -9.64 19.82
CA TYR A 201 -3.35 -9.61 21.28
C TYR A 201 -2.35 -10.62 21.82
N VAL A 202 -1.42 -10.17 22.67
CA VAL A 202 -0.49 -11.07 23.36
C VAL A 202 -1.28 -11.89 24.37
N THR A 203 -1.32 -13.20 24.21
CA THR A 203 -2.09 -14.11 25.08
C THR A 203 -1.21 -14.80 26.12
N TYR A 204 0.07 -15.01 25.82
CA TYR A 204 0.97 -15.84 26.61
C TYR A 204 2.38 -15.23 26.65
N SER A 205 3.01 -15.24 27.82
CA SER A 205 4.33 -14.62 28.03
C SER A 205 5.30 -15.62 28.66
N TYR A 206 6.36 -15.94 27.92
CA TYR A 206 7.47 -16.72 28.46
C TYR A 206 8.33 -15.87 29.38
N TRP A 207 8.50 -16.27 30.63
CA TRP A 207 9.23 -15.48 31.62
C TRP A 207 10.48 -16.20 32.13
N ALA A 208 11.62 -15.52 32.15
CA ALA A 208 12.82 -16.08 32.77
C ALA A 208 12.70 -16.11 34.29
N ARG A 209 13.06 -17.25 34.89
CA ARG A 209 13.27 -17.36 36.34
C ARG A 209 14.52 -16.60 36.78
N GLU A 210 14.48 -16.04 37.99
CA GLU A 210 15.57 -15.24 38.57
C GLU A 210 16.82 -16.06 38.92
N ASP A 211 16.68 -17.38 39.04
CA ASP A 211 17.75 -18.36 39.31
C ASP A 211 18.43 -18.90 38.04
N GLU A 212 18.00 -18.46 36.84
CA GLU A 212 18.51 -18.87 35.51
C GLU A 212 18.37 -20.39 35.18
N GLU A 213 17.67 -21.17 36.01
CA GLU A 213 17.45 -22.62 35.84
C GLU A 213 16.20 -22.96 34.99
N ASN A 214 15.97 -22.23 33.89
CA ASN A 214 14.88 -22.59 32.97
C ASN A 214 15.20 -23.94 32.31
N ALA A 215 14.24 -24.87 32.19
CA ALA A 215 14.49 -26.20 31.62
C ALA A 215 15.15 -26.20 30.22
N GLY A 216 15.01 -25.10 29.46
CA GLY A 216 15.66 -24.90 28.16
C GLY A 216 17.14 -24.49 28.18
N THR A 217 17.77 -24.29 29.35
CA THR A 217 19.19 -23.89 29.50
C THR A 217 20.13 -25.05 29.85
N ALA A 218 19.60 -26.24 30.12
CA ALA A 218 20.41 -27.43 30.41
C ALA A 218 21.22 -27.89 29.19
N LEU A 219 22.45 -28.35 29.43
CA LEU A 219 23.30 -28.96 28.41
C LEU A 219 22.71 -30.30 27.96
N MET A 220 22.68 -30.54 26.65
CA MET A 220 21.99 -31.67 26.03
C MET A 220 22.97 -32.65 25.42
N ASP A 221 22.83 -33.95 25.72
CA ASP A 221 23.56 -35.02 25.04
C ASP A 221 23.13 -35.07 23.56
N PRO A 222 24.06 -34.86 22.60
CA PRO A 222 23.75 -34.83 21.17
C PRO A 222 23.07 -36.11 20.65
N ARG A 223 23.37 -37.28 21.22
CA ARG A 223 22.80 -38.56 20.76
C ARG A 223 21.29 -38.60 20.98
N TRP A 224 20.83 -38.13 22.14
CA TRP A 224 19.42 -38.09 22.50
C TRP A 224 18.69 -37.02 21.68
N TYR A 225 19.30 -35.84 21.53
CA TYR A 225 18.73 -34.74 20.77
C TYR A 225 18.49 -35.11 19.30
N TYR A 226 19.53 -35.57 18.59
CA TYR A 226 19.43 -35.91 17.17
C TYR A 226 18.70 -37.23 16.94
N GLY A 227 18.75 -38.16 17.90
CA GLY A 227 17.90 -39.36 17.90
C GLY A 227 16.41 -39.02 17.93
N ASN A 228 15.99 -38.08 18.77
CA ASN A 228 14.60 -37.63 18.83
C ASN A 228 14.22 -36.79 17.60
N LEU A 229 15.14 -35.96 17.10
CA LEU A 229 14.94 -35.21 15.86
C LEU A 229 14.70 -36.13 14.65
N ARG A 230 15.45 -37.25 14.55
CA ARG A 230 15.24 -38.31 13.53
C ARG A 230 13.77 -38.75 13.50
N GLN A 231 13.20 -39.02 14.67
CA GLN A 231 11.81 -39.48 14.77
C GLN A 231 10.79 -38.40 14.42
N ILE A 232 11.06 -37.14 14.76
CA ILE A 232 10.22 -36.01 14.35
C ILE A 232 10.23 -35.87 12.83
N MET A 233 11.40 -35.94 12.19
CA MET A 233 11.53 -35.87 10.74
C MET A 233 10.89 -37.07 10.05
N ALA A 234 11.05 -38.28 10.59
CA ALA A 234 10.34 -39.48 10.13
C ALA A 234 8.80 -39.30 10.20
N THR A 235 8.28 -38.72 11.28
CA THR A 235 6.84 -38.43 11.42
C THR A 235 6.35 -37.47 10.32
N VAL A 236 7.17 -36.48 9.92
CA VAL A 236 6.85 -35.61 8.79
C VAL A 236 6.83 -36.39 7.47
N VAL A 237 7.81 -37.28 7.25
CA VAL A 237 7.87 -38.13 6.06
C VAL A 237 6.64 -39.04 5.97
N GLU A 238 6.27 -39.70 7.06
CA GLU A 238 5.11 -40.58 7.15
C GLU A 238 3.78 -39.84 6.95
N GLY A 239 3.68 -38.60 7.45
CA GLY A 239 2.45 -37.81 7.40
C GLY A 239 2.29 -36.93 6.16
N THR A 240 3.20 -37.00 5.19
CA THR A 240 3.15 -36.19 3.96
C THR A 240 3.48 -37.03 2.74
N GLU A 241 3.13 -36.55 1.54
CA GLU A 241 3.62 -37.13 0.28
C GLU A 241 4.95 -36.48 -0.14
N PRO A 242 5.82 -37.16 -0.90
CA PRO A 242 7.02 -36.54 -1.46
C PRO A 242 6.66 -35.31 -2.30
N GLY A 243 7.36 -34.19 -2.09
CA GLY A 243 7.16 -32.96 -2.84
C GLY A 243 7.40 -31.70 -2.03
N ALA A 244 7.05 -30.55 -2.60
CA ALA A 244 7.37 -29.23 -2.06
C ALA A 244 6.83 -28.99 -0.63
N ASP A 245 5.67 -29.56 -0.28
CA ASP A 245 5.11 -29.45 1.07
C ASP A 245 5.98 -30.16 2.11
N ARG A 246 6.34 -31.42 1.86
CA ARG A 246 7.23 -32.21 2.73
C ARG A 246 8.58 -31.51 2.87
N ASP A 247 9.18 -31.14 1.74
CA ASP A 247 10.49 -30.49 1.71
C ASP A 247 10.50 -29.20 2.52
N ARG A 248 9.43 -28.40 2.44
CA ARG A 248 9.29 -27.16 3.23
C ARG A 248 9.25 -27.44 4.73
N LEU A 249 8.52 -28.46 5.17
CA LEU A 249 8.44 -28.84 6.59
C LEU A 249 9.78 -29.36 7.09
N LEU A 250 10.41 -30.29 6.37
CA LEU A 250 11.73 -30.84 6.72
C LEU A 250 12.82 -29.76 6.72
N ARG A 251 12.76 -28.81 5.77
CA ARG A 251 13.73 -27.71 5.67
C ARG A 251 13.71 -26.79 6.88
N ARG A 252 12.59 -26.67 7.61
CA ARG A 252 12.57 -25.96 8.91
C ARG A 252 13.52 -26.62 9.90
N PHE A 253 13.43 -27.94 10.06
CA PHE A 253 14.28 -28.70 10.98
C PHE A 253 15.74 -28.63 10.53
N TYR A 254 15.98 -28.78 9.23
CA TYR A 254 17.32 -28.68 8.67
C TYR A 254 17.96 -27.30 8.91
N ARG A 255 17.19 -26.22 8.77
CA ARG A 255 17.69 -24.86 9.05
C ARG A 255 17.92 -24.62 10.55
N VAL A 256 16.94 -24.94 11.39
CA VAL A 256 16.87 -24.47 12.78
C VAL A 256 17.57 -25.42 13.75
N GLU A 257 17.28 -26.72 13.67
CA GLU A 257 17.77 -27.70 14.64
C GLU A 257 19.07 -28.40 14.18
N MET A 258 19.46 -28.22 12.92
CA MET A 258 20.69 -28.80 12.36
C MET A 258 21.70 -27.70 11.98
N LEU A 259 21.53 -27.01 10.85
CA LEU A 259 22.54 -26.07 10.31
C LEU A 259 22.83 -24.86 11.21
N SER A 260 21.82 -24.39 11.97
CA SER A 260 22.01 -23.29 12.93
C SER A 260 22.73 -23.73 14.20
N ARG A 261 22.59 -25.00 14.60
CA ARG A 261 23.29 -25.60 15.76
C ARG A 261 24.76 -25.91 15.48
N LEU A 262 25.16 -25.97 14.21
CA LEU A 262 26.57 -26.02 13.81
C LEU A 262 27.26 -24.64 13.81
N GLY A 263 26.57 -23.56 14.23
CA GLY A 263 27.12 -22.20 14.35
C GLY A 263 27.69 -21.85 15.75
N VAL A 264 28.54 -20.82 15.87
CA VAL A 264 28.98 -20.26 17.18
C VAL A 264 27.85 -19.38 17.74
N PRO A 265 27.37 -19.58 18.99
CA PRO A 265 28.07 -20.17 20.14
C PRO A 265 27.70 -21.64 20.48
N ALA A 266 26.96 -22.35 19.62
CA ALA A 266 26.49 -23.71 19.91
C ALA A 266 27.62 -24.77 19.95
N ARG A 267 28.78 -24.50 19.33
CA ARG A 267 29.94 -25.41 19.36
C ARG A 267 30.46 -25.69 20.77
N GLY A 268 30.41 -24.72 21.68
CA GLY A 268 30.92 -24.90 23.06
C GLY A 268 30.02 -25.77 23.95
N ALA A 269 28.70 -25.67 23.79
CA ALA A 269 27.72 -26.41 24.58
C ALA A 269 27.49 -27.84 24.08
N LEU A 270 27.63 -28.08 22.76
CA LEU A 270 27.42 -29.39 22.14
C LEU A 270 28.69 -30.26 22.11
N MET A 271 29.88 -29.68 22.32
CA MET A 271 31.17 -30.36 22.44
C MET A 271 31.63 -30.47 23.91
N ASP A 272 30.69 -30.35 24.86
CA ASP A 272 31.06 -30.46 26.27
C ASP A 272 31.64 -31.87 26.52
N PRO A 273 32.87 -31.96 27.07
CA PRO A 273 33.59 -33.23 27.22
C PRO A 273 32.87 -34.24 28.14
N ARG A 274 31.78 -33.83 28.81
CA ARG A 274 30.90 -34.71 29.58
C ARG A 274 29.97 -35.59 28.75
N PHE A 275 29.76 -35.30 27.45
CA PHE A 275 28.88 -36.09 26.59
C PHE A 275 29.67 -36.83 25.51
N ASP A 276 29.28 -38.08 25.24
CA ASP A 276 29.84 -38.87 24.15
C ASP A 276 29.07 -38.57 22.85
N GLY A 277 29.76 -38.12 21.79
CA GLY A 277 29.20 -38.03 20.44
C GLY A 277 29.66 -36.79 19.69
N ASP A 278 29.78 -36.92 18.36
CA ASP A 278 30.10 -35.81 17.47
C ASP A 278 28.82 -35.22 16.83
N PRO A 279 28.32 -34.08 17.32
CA PRO A 279 27.26 -33.30 16.69
C PRO A 279 27.38 -33.07 15.19
N PHE A 280 28.60 -32.95 14.63
CA PHE A 280 28.76 -32.82 13.19
C PHE A 280 28.32 -34.10 12.49
N GLU A 281 28.82 -35.25 12.94
CA GLU A 281 28.45 -36.56 12.40
C GLU A 281 26.96 -36.87 12.59
N ALA A 282 26.40 -36.59 13.76
CA ALA A 282 24.97 -36.80 14.01
C ALA A 282 24.08 -35.97 13.06
N VAL A 283 24.47 -34.73 12.77
CA VAL A 283 23.76 -33.87 11.81
C VAL A 283 23.99 -34.34 10.37
N ARG A 284 25.18 -34.84 10.04
CA ARG A 284 25.52 -35.39 8.72
C ARG A 284 24.67 -36.62 8.41
N GLU A 285 24.58 -37.58 9.34
CA GLU A 285 23.73 -38.77 9.21
C GLU A 285 22.27 -38.41 8.93
N LEU A 286 21.70 -37.46 9.69
CA LEU A 286 20.34 -36.97 9.46
C LEU A 286 20.17 -36.28 8.11
N ALA A 287 21.19 -35.56 7.65
CA ALA A 287 21.16 -34.93 6.34
C ALA A 287 21.17 -35.97 5.22
N GLU A 288 21.97 -37.03 5.34
CA GLU A 288 22.00 -38.15 4.39
C GLU A 288 20.66 -38.92 4.35
N GLU A 289 19.98 -39.02 5.50
CA GLU A 289 18.70 -39.72 5.61
C GLU A 289 17.51 -38.92 5.05
N PHE A 290 17.43 -37.61 5.33
CA PHE A 290 16.22 -36.82 5.08
C PHE A 290 16.35 -35.65 4.09
N VAL A 291 17.57 -35.18 3.80
CA VAL A 291 17.76 -33.93 3.04
C VAL A 291 17.96 -34.24 1.57
N THR A 292 17.03 -33.77 0.74
CA THR A 292 17.10 -33.88 -0.72
C THR A 292 17.89 -32.72 -1.34
N ASP A 293 18.30 -32.86 -2.61
CA ASP A 293 18.92 -31.76 -3.37
C ASP A 293 17.97 -30.56 -3.50
N ALA A 294 16.67 -30.79 -3.71
CA ALA A 294 15.69 -29.72 -3.75
C ALA A 294 15.59 -28.94 -2.41
N MET A 295 15.79 -29.62 -1.27
CA MET A 295 15.88 -28.96 0.03
C MET A 295 17.15 -28.13 0.16
N HIS A 296 18.29 -28.67 -0.25
CA HIS A 296 19.59 -27.99 -0.29
C HIS A 296 19.57 -26.73 -1.17
N ASP A 297 19.12 -26.87 -2.41
CA ASP A 297 19.02 -25.77 -3.38
C ASP A 297 18.07 -24.67 -2.91
N GLY A 298 17.04 -25.06 -2.16
CA GLY A 298 16.09 -24.15 -1.57
C GLY A 298 16.56 -23.44 -0.29
N LEU A 299 17.80 -23.66 0.17
CA LEU A 299 18.41 -22.91 1.26
C LEU A 299 18.89 -21.54 0.79
N ALA A 300 18.95 -20.60 1.73
CA ALA A 300 19.62 -19.32 1.52
C ALA A 300 21.14 -19.53 1.34
N PRO A 301 21.86 -18.66 0.61
CA PRO A 301 23.24 -18.91 0.18
C PRO A 301 24.18 -19.34 1.30
N LEU A 302 24.20 -18.63 2.44
CA LEU A 302 25.09 -18.97 3.54
C LEU A 302 24.72 -20.28 4.24
N LEU A 303 23.42 -20.64 4.29
CA LEU A 303 22.99 -21.95 4.79
C LEU A 303 23.31 -23.06 3.78
N ARG A 304 23.27 -22.76 2.49
CA ARG A 304 23.65 -23.68 1.42
C ARG A 304 25.13 -24.03 1.51
N VAL A 305 26.01 -23.06 1.77
CA VAL A 305 27.44 -23.32 2.05
C VAL A 305 27.61 -24.26 3.24
N ARG A 306 26.93 -24.01 4.37
CA ARG A 306 26.99 -24.93 5.53
C ARG A 306 26.53 -26.34 5.17
N SER A 307 25.45 -26.44 4.39
CA SER A 307 24.92 -27.69 3.89
C SER A 307 25.90 -28.42 2.97
N THR A 308 26.59 -27.70 2.06
CA THR A 308 27.62 -28.26 1.19
C THR A 308 28.78 -28.85 2.01
N LEU A 309 29.32 -28.07 2.95
CA LEU A 309 30.44 -28.50 3.79
C LEU A 309 30.08 -29.71 4.67
N LEU A 310 28.85 -29.72 5.21
CA LEU A 310 28.33 -30.88 5.94
C LEU A 310 28.27 -32.13 5.05
N ARG A 311 27.70 -32.01 3.85
CA ARG A 311 27.53 -33.13 2.90
C ARG A 311 28.86 -33.63 2.32
N GLN A 312 29.89 -32.78 2.29
CA GLN A 312 31.24 -33.12 1.86
C GLN A 312 32.13 -33.63 3.00
N ASN A 313 31.61 -33.70 4.24
CA ASN A 313 32.39 -34.04 5.44
C ASN A 313 33.62 -33.14 5.66
N ARG A 314 33.40 -31.81 5.63
CA ARG A 314 34.42 -30.76 5.78
C ARG A 314 34.21 -29.94 7.07
N PRO A 315 34.43 -30.53 8.27
CA PRO A 315 34.10 -29.89 9.55
C PRO A 315 35.04 -28.72 9.91
N GLU A 316 36.30 -28.73 9.46
CA GLU A 316 37.27 -27.66 9.72
C GLU A 316 36.88 -26.38 8.97
N GLU A 317 36.55 -26.49 7.69
CA GLU A 317 36.10 -25.37 6.86
C GLU A 317 34.72 -24.86 7.30
N LEU A 318 33.82 -25.74 7.78
CA LEU A 318 32.55 -25.31 8.36
C LEU A 318 32.76 -24.45 9.62
N ALA A 319 33.72 -24.84 10.47
CA ALA A 319 34.07 -24.08 11.65
C ALA A 319 34.67 -22.71 11.28
N GLU A 320 35.58 -22.69 10.31
CA GLU A 320 36.19 -21.46 9.81
C GLU A 320 35.14 -20.53 9.19
N PHE A 321 34.27 -21.05 8.32
CA PHE A 321 33.16 -20.30 7.71
C PHE A 321 32.25 -19.66 8.76
N THR A 322 31.97 -20.38 9.84
CA THR A 322 31.15 -19.89 10.94
C THR A 322 31.83 -18.75 11.70
N LEU A 323 33.13 -18.85 11.96
CA LEU A 323 33.92 -17.77 12.57
C LEU A 323 33.89 -16.52 11.68
N ARG A 324 34.07 -16.68 10.36
CA ARG A 324 34.04 -15.59 9.38
C ARG A 324 32.69 -14.84 9.33
N GLN A 325 31.60 -15.42 9.86
CA GLN A 325 30.28 -14.79 9.92
C GLN A 325 29.92 -14.16 11.27
N THR A 326 30.66 -14.49 12.33
CA THR A 326 30.27 -14.16 13.72
C THR A 326 30.25 -12.65 13.97
N ASP A 327 31.16 -11.91 13.31
CA ASP A 327 31.27 -10.46 13.47
C ASP A 327 30.28 -9.66 12.59
N LEU A 328 29.56 -10.31 11.67
CA LEU A 328 28.56 -9.63 10.84
C LEU A 328 27.32 -9.29 11.68
N LYS A 329 27.19 -8.02 12.05
CA LYS A 329 26.08 -7.48 12.86
C LYS A 329 25.11 -6.63 12.05
N ALA A 330 23.89 -6.53 12.57
CA ALA A 330 22.95 -5.44 12.29
C ALA A 330 23.59 -4.07 12.56
N ARG A 331 23.51 -3.08 11.66
CA ARG A 331 23.46 -1.68 12.07
C ARG A 331 22.31 -0.96 11.40
N CYS A 332 21.69 -0.05 12.15
CA CYS A 332 20.62 0.82 11.67
C CYS A 332 20.86 2.27 12.07
N THR A 333 20.89 3.15 11.08
CA THR A 333 20.94 4.61 11.26
C THR A 333 19.54 5.17 11.09
N ALA A 334 19.12 6.03 12.01
CA ALA A 334 17.95 6.88 11.85
C ALA A 334 18.41 8.19 11.18
N GLU A 335 17.80 8.51 10.04
CA GLU A 335 18.12 9.70 9.23
C GLU A 335 17.26 10.90 9.65
N SER A 336 16.01 10.65 10.04
CA SER A 336 15.09 11.67 10.54
C SER A 336 13.98 11.05 11.39
N ALA A 337 13.46 11.83 12.35
CA ALA A 337 12.27 11.49 13.11
C ALA A 337 11.36 12.72 13.19
N THR A 338 10.17 12.67 12.62
CA THR A 338 9.25 13.81 12.59
C THR A 338 7.82 13.38 12.86
N TRP A 339 7.08 14.23 13.58
CA TRP A 339 5.63 14.07 13.65
C TRP A 339 5.02 14.49 12.31
N ASN A 340 4.35 13.54 11.66
CA ASN A 340 3.34 13.84 10.67
C ASN A 340 1.97 13.63 11.34
N ARG A 341 1.33 14.74 11.73
CA ARG A 341 0.03 14.73 12.44
C ARG A 341 0.17 14.03 13.80
N ASP A 342 -0.50 12.90 13.96
CA ASP A 342 -0.51 12.02 15.13
C ASP A 342 0.35 10.76 14.94
N ARG A 343 1.17 10.72 13.88
CA ARG A 343 2.05 9.62 13.55
C ARG A 343 3.51 10.06 13.54
N LEU A 344 4.37 9.27 14.16
CA LEU A 344 5.81 9.49 14.11
C LEU A 344 6.36 8.79 12.86
N LYS A 345 6.83 9.57 11.88
CA LYS A 345 7.52 9.08 10.69
C LYS A 345 9.02 9.08 10.94
N VAL A 346 9.66 7.97 10.64
CA VAL A 346 11.11 7.80 10.85
C VAL A 346 11.73 7.24 9.58
N ALA A 347 12.67 7.97 8.99
CA ALA A 347 13.49 7.49 7.89
C ALA A 347 14.75 6.82 8.44
N PHE A 348 15.17 5.71 7.84
CA PHE A 348 16.32 4.94 8.31
C PHE A 348 17.07 4.27 7.16
N THR A 349 18.33 3.93 7.44
CA THR A 349 19.15 3.05 6.62
C THR A 349 19.68 1.90 7.47
N ALA A 350 19.80 0.71 6.89
CA ALA A 350 20.26 -0.49 7.57
C ALA A 350 21.17 -1.31 6.66
N ARG A 351 22.25 -1.85 7.24
CA ARG A 351 23.21 -2.71 6.55
C ARG A 351 23.79 -3.73 7.51
N PHE A 352 24.38 -4.79 6.95
CA PHE A 352 25.27 -5.66 7.72
C PHE A 352 26.60 -4.94 7.86
N GLU A 353 26.93 -4.57 9.09
CA GLU A 353 28.00 -3.61 9.33
C GLU A 353 29.40 -4.20 9.15
N GLU A 354 30.28 -3.27 8.77
CA GLU A 354 31.73 -3.37 8.71
C GLU A 354 32.34 -3.76 10.05
N ARG A 355 33.07 -4.87 10.05
CA ARG A 355 33.95 -5.37 11.10
C ARG A 355 34.84 -4.26 11.71
N PRO A 356 35.54 -4.50 12.83
CA PRO A 356 36.49 -3.53 13.39
C PRO A 356 37.55 -2.99 12.40
N ASP A 357 37.79 -3.71 11.30
CA ASP A 357 38.69 -3.33 10.20
C ASP A 357 38.03 -2.53 9.05
N GLY A 358 36.72 -2.25 9.14
CA GLY A 358 35.99 -1.56 8.08
C GLY A 358 35.44 -2.48 6.98
N SER A 359 35.31 -3.81 7.18
CA SER A 359 34.79 -4.74 6.15
C SER A 359 33.43 -5.37 6.49
N GLY A 360 32.38 -5.09 5.68
CA GLY A 360 30.99 -5.48 5.95
C GLY A 360 30.58 -6.73 5.18
N LEU A 361 29.27 -7.02 5.08
CA LEU A 361 28.83 -8.01 4.09
C LEU A 361 29.00 -7.40 2.69
N VAL A 362 30.04 -7.82 2.00
CA VAL A 362 30.36 -7.43 0.63
C VAL A 362 29.99 -8.57 -0.30
N LEU A 363 29.55 -8.23 -1.51
CA LEU A 363 29.37 -9.14 -2.63
C LEU A 363 30.37 -8.77 -3.73
N SER A 364 30.75 -9.70 -4.59
CA SER A 364 31.44 -9.39 -5.84
C SER A 364 30.48 -9.46 -7.01
N ARG A 365 30.70 -8.66 -8.05
CA ARG A 365 29.89 -8.64 -9.26
C ARG A 365 30.73 -8.96 -10.49
N ASP A 366 30.24 -9.90 -11.29
CA ASP A 366 30.76 -10.25 -12.61
C ASP A 366 29.61 -10.26 -13.62
N GLY A 367 29.63 -9.32 -14.57
CA GLY A 367 28.51 -9.07 -15.48
C GLY A 367 27.22 -8.71 -14.71
N ASP A 368 26.18 -9.52 -14.88
CA ASP A 368 24.89 -9.39 -14.18
C ASP A 368 24.79 -10.29 -12.93
N ARG A 369 25.83 -11.07 -12.63
CA ARG A 369 25.84 -12.02 -11.52
C ARG A 369 26.54 -11.43 -10.30
N HIS A 370 26.00 -11.75 -9.13
CA HIS A 370 26.50 -11.35 -7.83
C HIS A 370 26.90 -12.58 -7.03
N PHE A 371 28.05 -12.55 -6.38
CA PHE A 371 28.59 -13.65 -5.60
C PHE A 371 28.90 -13.20 -4.18
N LEU A 372 28.88 -14.12 -3.22
CA LEU A 372 29.42 -13.85 -1.89
C LEU A 372 30.89 -13.40 -2.01
N ALA A 373 31.29 -12.43 -1.19
CA ALA A 373 32.66 -11.94 -1.27
C ALA A 373 33.68 -13.05 -1.01
N PRO A 374 34.82 -13.02 -1.73
CA PRO A 374 35.90 -14.00 -1.61
C PRO A 374 36.34 -14.23 -0.16
N TYR A 375 36.41 -13.19 0.68
CA TYR A 375 36.81 -13.36 2.09
C TYR A 375 35.91 -14.33 2.89
N LEU A 376 34.64 -14.52 2.52
CA LEU A 376 33.75 -15.48 3.19
C LEU A 376 33.94 -16.91 2.68
N THR A 377 34.36 -17.09 1.43
CA THR A 377 34.28 -18.36 0.71
C THR A 377 35.62 -18.92 0.24
N ASP A 378 36.66 -18.08 0.16
CA ASP A 378 38.00 -18.47 -0.30
C ASP A 378 38.63 -19.47 0.66
N GLY A 379 39.09 -20.57 0.09
CA GLY A 379 39.62 -21.73 0.84
C GLY A 379 38.54 -22.56 1.54
N ILE A 380 37.27 -22.15 1.49
CA ILE A 380 36.15 -22.85 2.13
C ILE A 380 35.36 -23.67 1.12
N VAL A 381 34.98 -23.07 -0.02
CA VAL A 381 34.22 -23.73 -1.09
C VAL A 381 35.00 -23.69 -2.40
N ASP A 382 34.78 -24.71 -3.23
CA ASP A 382 35.55 -24.90 -4.46
C ASP A 382 35.05 -23.98 -5.61
N GLU A 383 33.80 -23.51 -5.52
CA GLU A 383 33.15 -22.64 -6.51
C GLU A 383 32.60 -21.36 -5.87
N PRO A 384 32.59 -20.22 -6.60
CA PRO A 384 31.94 -18.99 -6.15
C PRO A 384 30.44 -19.17 -5.89
N VAL A 385 29.96 -18.62 -4.76
CA VAL A 385 28.56 -18.78 -4.34
C VAL A 385 27.71 -17.65 -4.93
N ASP A 386 26.92 -17.98 -5.96
CA ASP A 386 25.99 -17.04 -6.60
C ASP A 386 24.81 -16.67 -5.68
N VAL A 387 24.55 -15.37 -5.54
CA VAL A 387 23.47 -14.77 -4.72
C VAL A 387 22.53 -13.88 -5.53
N THR A 388 22.65 -13.89 -6.86
CA THR A 388 21.93 -12.98 -7.76
C THR A 388 20.42 -13.08 -7.59
N ARG A 389 19.89 -14.30 -7.44
CA ARG A 389 18.44 -14.52 -7.27
C ARG A 389 17.95 -14.13 -5.87
N GLU A 390 18.86 -14.00 -4.93
CA GLU A 390 18.64 -13.78 -3.51
C GLU A 390 18.85 -12.33 -3.08
N LEU A 391 19.28 -11.43 -3.98
CA LEU A 391 19.32 -9.98 -3.69
C LEU A 391 17.97 -9.44 -3.21
N LYS A 392 16.86 -9.93 -3.79
CA LYS A 392 15.49 -9.59 -3.35
C LYS A 392 15.14 -10.06 -1.93
N THR A 393 15.96 -10.90 -1.31
CA THR A 393 15.74 -11.40 0.06
C THR A 393 16.29 -10.45 1.12
N PHE A 394 17.09 -9.45 0.72
CA PHE A 394 17.52 -8.37 1.61
C PHE A 394 16.33 -7.50 1.97
N LYS A 395 15.96 -7.52 3.25
CA LYS A 395 14.81 -6.78 3.76
C LYS A 395 15.02 -6.40 5.22
N VAL A 396 14.29 -5.39 5.66
CA VAL A 396 14.18 -5.01 7.07
C VAL A 396 12.74 -5.19 7.50
N ASP A 397 12.50 -5.86 8.63
CA ASP A 397 11.24 -5.79 9.36
C ASP A 397 11.42 -4.85 10.55
N VAL A 398 10.53 -3.86 10.72
CA VAL A 398 10.58 -2.91 11.85
C VAL A 398 9.64 -3.37 12.97
N LEU A 399 10.17 -3.42 14.19
CA LEU A 399 9.53 -3.94 15.39
C LEU A 399 9.43 -2.85 16.44
N LEU A 400 8.32 -2.81 17.18
CA LEU A 400 8.13 -1.98 18.36
C LEU A 400 8.03 -2.87 19.59
N ARG A 401 9.00 -2.78 20.49
CA ARG A 401 9.13 -3.66 21.65
C ARG A 401 8.94 -2.88 22.95
N HIS A 402 8.03 -3.33 23.80
CA HIS A 402 7.92 -2.82 25.17
C HIS A 402 9.07 -3.38 26.01
N THR A 403 9.81 -2.54 26.73
CA THR A 403 11.02 -2.98 27.43
C THR A 403 10.74 -3.84 28.66
N GLU A 404 9.60 -3.62 29.34
CA GLU A 404 9.27 -4.34 30.59
C GLU A 404 8.42 -5.60 30.34
N THR A 405 7.30 -5.49 29.61
CA THR A 405 6.43 -6.63 29.27
C THR A 405 6.96 -7.51 28.13
N ALA A 406 7.99 -7.05 27.41
CA ALA A 406 8.52 -7.69 26.20
C ALA A 406 7.49 -7.91 25.06
N HIS A 407 6.37 -7.17 25.07
CA HIS A 407 5.41 -7.17 23.97
C HIS A 407 6.06 -6.63 22.70
N VAL A 408 5.89 -7.32 21.56
CA VAL A 408 6.47 -6.92 20.28
C VAL A 408 5.40 -6.81 19.19
N TRP A 409 5.39 -5.67 18.51
CA TRP A 409 4.51 -5.39 17.38
C TRP A 409 5.31 -5.13 16.11
N VAL A 410 4.88 -5.70 14.98
CA VAL A 410 5.48 -5.39 13.69
C VAL A 410 4.85 -4.12 13.16
N LEU A 411 5.66 -3.12 12.86
CA LEU A 411 5.19 -1.82 12.38
C LEU A 411 5.07 -1.79 10.85
N PRO A 412 4.07 -1.09 10.28
CA PRO A 412 4.02 -0.83 8.85
C PRO A 412 5.22 0.01 8.40
N HIS A 413 5.94 -0.47 7.38
CA HIS A 413 7.13 0.18 6.87
C HIS A 413 7.26 -0.02 5.36
N ARG A 414 8.12 0.80 4.74
CA ARG A 414 8.51 0.68 3.33
C ARG A 414 10.03 0.61 3.27
N THR A 415 10.55 -0.27 2.44
CA THR A 415 12.00 -0.43 2.26
C THR A 415 12.35 -0.58 0.78
N SER A 416 13.55 -0.14 0.43
CA SER A 416 14.19 -0.38 -0.87
C SER A 416 15.62 -0.86 -0.65
N LEU A 417 16.09 -1.73 -1.54
CA LEU A 417 17.49 -2.15 -1.59
C LEU A 417 18.25 -1.25 -2.54
N VAL A 418 19.35 -0.67 -2.06
CA VAL A 418 20.35 0.05 -2.83
C VAL A 418 21.61 -0.79 -2.83
N LEU A 419 22.24 -0.95 -4.01
CA LEU A 419 23.51 -1.65 -4.16
C LEU A 419 24.60 -0.59 -4.36
N GLU A 420 25.44 -0.39 -3.35
CA GLU A 420 26.57 0.53 -3.44
C GLU A 420 27.74 -0.19 -4.11
N GLU A 421 28.21 0.30 -5.25
CA GLU A 421 29.28 -0.33 -6.02
C GLU A 421 30.61 0.40 -5.83
N GLU A 422 31.69 -0.34 -5.61
CA GLU A 422 33.05 0.16 -5.49
C GLU A 422 34.01 -0.75 -6.26
N ARG A 423 34.97 -0.15 -7.00
CA ARG A 423 35.97 -0.92 -7.73
C ARG A 423 37.15 -1.27 -6.82
N GLY A 424 37.36 -2.57 -6.59
CA GLY A 424 38.48 -3.10 -5.81
C GLY A 424 39.84 -2.89 -6.48
N ALA A 425 40.90 -3.01 -5.69
CA ALA A 425 42.30 -2.81 -6.13
C ALA A 425 42.77 -3.85 -7.18
N ASP A 426 42.12 -5.01 -7.23
CA ASP A 426 42.32 -6.10 -8.21
C ASP A 426 41.45 -5.94 -9.48
N GLY A 427 40.63 -4.89 -9.55
CA GLY A 427 39.70 -4.64 -10.65
C GLY A 427 38.31 -5.27 -10.47
N THR A 428 38.10 -6.09 -9.44
CA THR A 428 36.81 -6.71 -9.11
C THR A 428 35.80 -5.66 -8.67
N MET A 429 34.55 -5.76 -9.12
CA MET A 429 33.48 -4.87 -8.65
C MET A 429 32.93 -5.40 -7.32
N LEU A 430 33.06 -4.62 -6.25
CA LEU A 430 32.51 -4.91 -4.93
C LEU A 430 31.16 -4.23 -4.79
N VAL A 431 30.19 -4.93 -4.20
CA VAL A 431 28.82 -4.47 -4.03
C VAL A 431 28.43 -4.59 -2.56
N ARG A 432 27.99 -3.48 -1.95
CA ARG A 432 27.51 -3.42 -0.57
C ARG A 432 25.98 -3.25 -0.55
N PRO A 433 25.21 -4.23 -0.05
CA PRO A 433 23.77 -4.11 0.11
C PRO A 433 23.41 -3.10 1.22
N LEU A 434 22.67 -2.05 0.86
CA LEU A 434 22.09 -1.06 1.79
C LEU A 434 20.57 -1.10 1.70
N VAL A 435 19.89 -1.37 2.81
CA VAL A 435 18.42 -1.25 2.87
C VAL A 435 18.07 0.14 3.37
N THR A 436 17.39 0.94 2.55
CA THR A 436 16.82 2.23 2.96
C THR A 436 15.34 2.06 3.25
N GLY A 437 14.79 2.80 4.21
CA GLY A 437 13.39 2.64 4.56
C GLY A 437 12.76 3.77 5.34
N THR A 438 11.44 3.69 5.47
CA THR A 438 10.62 4.57 6.31
C THR A 438 9.64 3.72 7.12
N VAL A 439 9.50 4.04 8.40
CA VAL A 439 8.48 3.47 9.29
C VAL A 439 7.57 4.58 9.79
N THR A 440 6.28 4.27 9.91
CA THR A 440 5.28 5.20 10.48
C THR A 440 4.65 4.55 11.70
N ILE A 441 4.75 5.22 12.85
CA ILE A 441 4.23 4.74 14.13
C ILE A 441 3.01 5.59 14.49
N ASP A 442 1.83 4.99 14.53
CA ASP A 442 0.62 5.61 15.10
C ASP A 442 0.45 5.10 16.54
N PRO A 443 0.78 5.89 17.57
CA PRO A 443 0.73 5.44 18.96
C PRO A 443 -0.67 5.03 19.44
N ARG A 444 -1.74 5.35 18.70
CA ARG A 444 -3.12 4.97 19.05
C ARG A 444 -3.51 3.59 18.52
N HIS A 445 -2.73 3.04 17.58
CA HIS A 445 -3.04 1.79 16.89
C HIS A 445 -1.84 0.82 16.78
N ALA A 446 -0.65 1.22 17.24
CA ALA A 446 0.58 0.45 17.09
C ALA A 446 0.61 -0.84 17.92
N ALA A 447 -0.22 -0.99 18.96
CA ALA A 447 -0.30 -2.19 19.78
C ALA A 447 -1.46 -3.10 19.35
N GLY A 448 -1.26 -3.89 18.30
CA GLY A 448 -2.28 -4.84 17.83
C GLY A 448 -3.56 -4.18 17.31
N GLY A 449 -3.48 -2.93 16.86
CA GLY A 449 -4.63 -2.11 16.48
C GLY A 449 -5.15 -1.21 17.61
N GLY A 450 -4.65 -1.36 18.84
CA GLY A 450 -4.96 -0.50 19.98
C GLY A 450 -3.83 0.49 20.34
N PRO A 451 -4.07 1.36 21.34
CA PRO A 451 -3.10 2.35 21.77
C PRO A 451 -1.91 1.69 22.48
N LEU A 452 -0.75 2.34 22.39
CA LEU A 452 0.41 1.97 23.19
C LEU A 452 0.08 2.14 24.68
N GLY A 453 0.31 1.09 25.46
CA GLY A 453 0.28 1.17 26.91
C GLY A 453 1.42 2.01 27.48
N GLU A 454 1.27 2.42 28.74
CA GLU A 454 2.31 3.12 29.49
C GLU A 454 3.63 2.32 29.52
N GLY A 455 4.74 3.05 29.55
CA GLY A 455 6.08 2.47 29.64
C GLY A 455 6.99 2.93 28.50
N ARG A 456 8.04 2.14 28.24
CA ARG A 456 9.06 2.44 27.22
C ARG A 456 8.94 1.46 26.06
N TRP A 457 8.85 2.01 24.87
CA TRP A 457 8.75 1.25 23.61
C TRP A 457 9.97 1.53 22.75
N GLN A 458 10.81 0.52 22.57
CA GLN A 458 12.01 0.60 21.74
C GLN A 458 11.69 0.21 20.29
N VAL A 459 12.24 0.96 19.34
CA VAL A 459 12.09 0.66 17.91
C VAL A 459 13.29 -0.15 17.45
N GLN A 460 13.06 -1.40 17.10
CA GLN A 460 14.08 -2.35 16.68
C GLN A 460 13.91 -2.69 15.19
N VAL A 461 14.99 -3.03 14.50
CA VAL A 461 14.95 -3.58 13.15
C VAL A 461 15.50 -5.00 13.12
N ARG A 462 14.87 -5.86 12.33
CA ARG A 462 15.40 -7.17 11.94
C ARG A 462 15.85 -7.08 10.48
N LEU A 463 17.15 -7.09 10.24
CA LEU A 463 17.74 -7.17 8.91
C LEU A 463 17.95 -8.63 8.52
N SER A 464 17.34 -9.03 7.40
CA SER A 464 17.46 -10.35 6.81
C SER A 464 18.11 -10.25 5.44
N GLY A 465 19.02 -11.17 5.08
CA GLY A 465 19.63 -11.21 3.75
C GLY A 465 20.69 -12.31 3.62
N ALA A 466 20.80 -12.94 2.46
CA ALA A 466 21.75 -14.04 2.19
C ALA A 466 21.71 -15.25 3.17
N GLY A 467 20.67 -15.35 4.01
CA GLY A 467 20.57 -16.37 5.06
C GLY A 467 21.02 -15.89 6.45
N LEU A 468 21.42 -14.63 6.60
CA LEU A 468 21.59 -13.97 7.88
C LEU A 468 20.27 -13.36 8.36
N ASP A 469 20.06 -13.46 9.66
CA ASP A 469 19.07 -12.69 10.41
C ASP A 469 19.81 -12.00 11.55
N ARG A 470 19.76 -10.66 11.59
CA ARG A 470 20.39 -9.84 12.62
C ARG A 470 19.43 -8.77 13.10
N TYR A 471 19.51 -8.45 14.38
CA TYR A 471 18.71 -7.40 15.01
C TYR A 471 19.63 -6.23 15.34
N ALA A 472 19.09 -5.02 15.20
CA ALA A 472 19.72 -3.75 15.56
C ALA A 472 18.66 -2.81 16.10
N GLU A 473 19.02 -1.89 16.99
CA GLU A 473 18.09 -0.85 17.43
C GLU A 473 18.07 0.29 16.41
N LEU A 474 16.87 0.81 16.10
CA LEU A 474 16.74 1.85 15.09
C LEU A 474 17.41 3.13 15.60
N GLY A 475 18.44 3.59 14.88
CA GLY A 475 19.20 4.78 15.25
C GLY A 475 20.31 4.54 16.26
N GLU A 476 20.64 3.29 16.62
CA GLU A 476 21.83 2.99 17.46
C GLU A 476 23.14 3.44 16.81
N ALA A 477 23.17 3.48 15.47
CA ALA A 477 24.31 3.93 14.69
C ALA A 477 24.33 5.47 14.51
N THR A 478 23.24 6.15 14.85
CA THR A 478 23.15 7.61 14.77
C THR A 478 23.81 8.21 16.01
N PRO A 479 24.75 9.16 15.87
CA PRO A 479 25.28 9.89 17.03
C PRO A 479 24.14 10.59 17.81
N ALA A 480 24.20 10.62 19.14
CA ALA A 480 23.14 11.21 19.98
C ALA A 480 22.84 12.69 19.68
N ALA A 481 23.83 13.45 19.19
CA ALA A 481 23.65 14.83 18.74
C ALA A 481 23.08 14.96 17.31
N GLY A 482 22.93 13.85 16.58
CA GLY A 482 22.67 13.80 15.14
C GLY A 482 21.21 13.54 14.75
N LEU A 483 20.38 12.98 15.63
CA LEU A 483 18.94 12.76 15.34
C LEU A 483 18.10 13.86 16.00
N PRO A 484 17.54 14.83 15.24
CA PRO A 484 16.57 15.76 15.79
C PRO A 484 15.29 15.01 16.17
N VAL A 485 15.05 14.86 17.48
CA VAL A 485 13.87 14.19 18.02
C VAL A 485 12.74 15.21 18.21
N PRO A 486 11.52 14.95 17.72
CA PRO A 486 10.45 15.95 17.75
C PRO A 486 9.85 16.07 19.16
N ALA A 487 9.21 17.21 19.44
CA ALA A 487 8.59 17.47 20.73
C ALA A 487 7.50 16.43 21.09
N PRO A 488 7.22 16.20 22.39
CA PRO A 488 6.17 15.28 22.81
C PRO A 488 4.79 15.67 22.26
N GLN A 489 3.93 14.66 22.02
CA GLN A 489 2.53 14.87 21.68
C GLN A 489 1.60 14.19 22.69
N ILE A 490 0.40 14.75 22.85
CA ILE A 490 -0.65 14.15 23.68
C ILE A 490 -1.64 13.45 22.75
N LEU A 491 -1.70 12.13 22.83
CA LEU A 491 -2.52 11.26 21.99
C LEU A 491 -3.24 10.23 22.86
N ALA A 492 -4.56 10.09 22.69
CA ALA A 492 -5.39 9.11 23.41
C ALA A 492 -5.17 9.10 24.94
N GLY A 493 -5.11 10.27 25.58
CA GLY A 493 -4.89 10.38 27.04
C GLY A 493 -3.45 10.13 27.50
N HIS A 494 -2.50 9.99 26.57
CA HIS A 494 -1.11 9.73 26.88
C HIS A 494 -0.19 10.78 26.29
N ARG A 495 0.83 11.19 27.05
CA ARG A 495 1.96 11.96 26.56
C ARG A 495 2.97 10.99 25.93
N ILE A 496 3.12 11.07 24.62
CA ILE A 496 4.09 10.30 23.83
C ILE A 496 5.33 11.16 23.63
N THR A 497 6.44 10.74 24.24
CA THR A 497 7.73 11.43 24.16
C THR A 497 8.72 10.58 23.37
N PRO A 498 8.97 10.90 22.10
CA PRO A 498 10.09 10.30 21.38
C PRO A 498 11.40 10.73 22.04
N ALA A 499 12.35 9.82 22.17
CA ALA A 499 13.67 10.04 22.73
C ALA A 499 14.69 9.22 21.93
N HIS A 500 15.87 9.78 21.71
CA HIS A 500 17.02 9.05 21.17
C HIS A 500 18.00 8.82 22.32
N THR A 501 18.35 7.56 22.53
CA THR A 501 19.23 7.10 23.61
C THR A 501 20.40 6.33 23.01
N ASP A 502 21.38 5.95 23.83
CA ASP A 502 22.48 5.07 23.40
C ASP A 502 21.98 3.70 22.88
N THR A 503 20.72 3.35 23.19
CA THR A 503 20.02 2.14 22.74
C THR A 503 19.10 2.39 21.54
N GLY A 504 19.24 3.52 20.84
CA GLY A 504 18.41 3.90 19.69
C GLY A 504 17.13 4.67 20.04
N LEU A 505 16.21 4.74 19.08
CA LEU A 505 14.93 5.45 19.19
C LEU A 505 13.96 4.73 20.14
N THR A 506 13.48 5.46 21.14
CA THR A 506 12.53 5.00 22.16
C THR A 506 11.34 5.94 22.25
N LEU A 507 10.13 5.41 22.41
CA LEU A 507 8.93 6.16 22.76
C LEU A 507 8.61 5.95 24.23
N VAL A 508 8.60 7.03 25.01
CA VAL A 508 8.15 7.01 26.40
C VAL A 508 6.68 7.42 26.44
N VAL A 509 5.83 6.51 26.91
CA VAL A 509 4.38 6.69 26.99
C VAL A 509 4.00 6.83 28.46
N ARG A 510 3.31 7.93 28.81
CA ARG A 510 2.81 8.18 30.17
C ARG A 510 1.38 8.68 30.09
N ALA A 511 0.50 8.21 30.96
CA ALA A 511 -0.82 8.84 31.12
C ALA A 511 -0.66 10.33 31.44
N THR A 512 -1.58 11.15 30.92
CA THR A 512 -1.63 12.58 31.22
C THR A 512 -3.06 13.10 31.15
N ASP A 513 -3.37 14.04 32.05
CA ASP A 513 -4.61 14.82 32.01
C ASP A 513 -4.45 16.11 31.18
N ASP A 514 -3.25 16.37 30.66
CA ASP A 514 -2.97 17.54 29.84
C ASP A 514 -3.85 17.54 28.57
N THR A 515 -4.45 18.69 28.24
CA THR A 515 -5.15 18.85 26.96
C THR A 515 -4.15 18.93 25.80
N PRO A 516 -4.43 18.29 24.65
CA PRO A 516 -3.61 18.43 23.46
C PRO A 516 -3.46 19.91 23.06
N ALA A 517 -2.30 20.28 22.52
CA ALA A 517 -2.11 21.59 21.92
C ALA A 517 -3.23 21.87 20.89
N PRO A 518 -3.68 23.13 20.73
CA PRO A 518 -4.71 23.47 19.75
C PRO A 518 -4.26 22.97 18.38
N ARG A 519 -5.09 22.09 17.79
CA ARG A 519 -4.79 21.51 16.49
C ARG A 519 -4.72 22.62 15.44
N PRO A 520 -3.75 22.57 14.51
CA PRO A 520 -3.77 23.47 13.37
C PRO A 520 -5.09 23.28 12.59
N PRO A 521 -5.52 24.30 11.83
CA PRO A 521 -6.63 24.14 10.90
C PRO A 521 -6.43 22.91 10.02
N LYS A 522 -7.52 22.30 9.57
CA LYS A 522 -7.44 21.11 8.71
C LYS A 522 -6.94 21.45 7.31
N VAL A 523 -7.40 22.57 6.76
CA VAL A 523 -7.06 22.98 5.39
C VAL A 523 -6.73 24.46 5.33
N SER A 524 -5.59 24.80 4.74
CA SER A 524 -5.31 26.15 4.23
C SER A 524 -5.73 26.24 2.77
N VAL A 525 -6.57 27.22 2.43
CA VAL A 525 -6.91 27.54 1.04
C VAL A 525 -6.11 28.78 0.63
N VAL A 526 -5.23 28.61 -0.35
CA VAL A 526 -4.39 29.66 -0.92
C VAL A 526 -5.07 30.21 -2.17
N VAL A 527 -5.34 31.52 -2.18
CA VAL A 527 -5.97 32.23 -3.29
C VAL A 527 -5.07 33.39 -3.73
N PRO A 528 -4.43 33.31 -4.92
CA PRO A 528 -3.71 34.44 -5.48
C PRO A 528 -4.71 35.48 -6.00
N THR A 529 -4.60 36.73 -5.57
CA THR A 529 -5.57 37.80 -5.88
C THR A 529 -5.03 38.87 -6.85
N HIS A 530 -3.82 38.70 -7.39
CA HIS A 530 -3.25 39.58 -8.41
C HIS A 530 -4.20 39.68 -9.62
N GLU A 531 -4.48 40.91 -10.10
CA GLU A 531 -5.38 41.22 -11.23
C GLU A 531 -6.80 40.59 -11.16
N ALA A 532 -7.24 40.15 -9.98
CA ALA A 532 -8.54 39.51 -9.83
C ALA A 532 -9.69 40.53 -9.80
N ALA A 533 -10.68 40.36 -10.69
CA ALA A 533 -11.91 41.15 -10.63
C ALA A 533 -12.63 40.94 -9.27
N PRO A 534 -13.15 42.01 -8.63
CA PRO A 534 -13.83 41.91 -7.34
C PRO A 534 -14.99 40.90 -7.32
N GLU A 535 -15.75 40.78 -8.41
CA GLU A 535 -16.84 39.81 -8.51
C GLU A 535 -16.32 38.36 -8.48
N SER A 536 -15.24 38.06 -9.21
CA SER A 536 -14.65 36.72 -9.26
C SER A 536 -14.12 36.28 -7.89
N LEU A 537 -13.46 37.19 -7.17
CA LEU A 537 -13.00 36.91 -5.81
C LEU A 537 -14.17 36.68 -4.85
N ARG A 538 -15.25 37.47 -4.99
CA ARG A 538 -16.46 37.31 -4.18
C ARG A 538 -17.11 35.94 -4.36
N GLU A 539 -17.20 35.44 -5.59
CA GLU A 539 -17.75 34.10 -5.87
C GLU A 539 -16.96 32.98 -5.17
N SER A 540 -15.62 33.08 -5.22
CA SER A 540 -14.74 32.12 -4.53
C SER A 540 -14.93 32.18 -3.02
N LEU A 541 -14.95 33.37 -2.43
CA LEU A 541 -15.16 33.57 -1.00
C LEU A 541 -16.54 33.08 -0.53
N ASP A 542 -17.59 33.35 -1.30
CA ASP A 542 -18.94 32.85 -0.98
C ASP A 542 -18.96 31.31 -0.94
N SER A 543 -18.27 30.64 -1.87
CA SER A 543 -18.16 29.17 -1.85
C SER A 543 -17.37 28.60 -0.66
N LEU A 544 -16.38 29.36 -0.17
CA LEU A 544 -15.59 29.00 1.02
C LEU A 544 -16.40 29.20 2.32
N THR A 545 -17.21 30.26 2.40
CA THR A 545 -18.10 30.48 3.55
C THR A 545 -19.25 29.48 3.63
N ALA A 546 -19.60 28.85 2.50
CA ALA A 546 -20.62 27.81 2.42
C ALA A 546 -20.11 26.41 2.80
N GLN A 547 -18.84 26.26 3.16
CA GLN A 547 -18.27 24.96 3.49
C GLN A 547 -18.88 24.36 4.76
N THR A 548 -19.16 23.04 4.73
CA THR A 548 -19.61 22.29 5.92
C THR A 548 -18.47 22.00 6.90
N LEU A 549 -17.22 22.16 6.46
CA LEU A 549 -16.07 22.08 7.36
C LEU A 549 -16.09 23.29 8.31
N PRO A 550 -15.96 23.10 9.64
CA PRO A 550 -16.06 24.20 10.59
C PRO A 550 -15.09 25.34 10.28
N ALA A 551 -15.50 26.59 10.48
CA ALA A 551 -14.68 27.75 10.13
C ALA A 551 -13.32 27.81 10.86
N HIS A 552 -13.20 27.21 12.05
CA HIS A 552 -11.92 27.12 12.77
C HIS A 552 -10.97 26.06 12.19
N ASP A 553 -11.48 25.16 11.35
CA ASP A 553 -10.73 24.13 10.64
C ASP A 553 -10.28 24.61 9.24
N ILE A 554 -10.66 25.82 8.82
CA ILE A 554 -10.29 26.43 7.54
C ILE A 554 -9.40 27.65 7.79
N ASP A 555 -8.22 27.64 7.20
CA ASP A 555 -7.30 28.78 7.12
C ASP A 555 -7.37 29.37 5.71
N LEU A 556 -7.59 30.69 5.58
CA LEU A 556 -7.72 31.34 4.28
C LEU A 556 -6.54 32.28 4.05
N VAL A 557 -5.72 31.95 3.06
CA VAL A 557 -4.50 32.69 2.71
C VAL A 557 -4.74 33.43 1.41
N LEU A 558 -4.99 34.74 1.50
CA LEU A 558 -5.13 35.62 0.35
C LEU A 558 -3.77 36.29 0.06
N VAL A 559 -3.26 36.13 -1.16
CA VAL A 559 -1.95 36.65 -1.57
C VAL A 559 -2.16 37.64 -2.71
N GLY A 560 -1.95 38.94 -2.46
CA GLY A 560 -2.34 40.01 -3.39
C GLY A 560 -1.38 41.19 -3.46
N ASP A 561 -1.73 42.15 -4.31
CA ASP A 561 -0.97 43.38 -4.52
C ASP A 561 -1.13 44.33 -3.32
N GLY A 562 -0.01 44.78 -2.76
CA GLY A 562 0.00 45.68 -1.62
C GLY A 562 -0.29 47.13 -2.01
N ASP A 563 -1.37 47.70 -1.46
CA ASP A 563 -1.53 49.16 -1.38
C ASP A 563 -0.70 49.68 -0.19
N GLY A 564 0.36 50.45 -0.47
CA GLY A 564 1.05 51.34 0.47
C GLY A 564 2.51 51.02 0.79
N ASP A 565 3.39 51.92 0.35
CA ASP A 565 4.78 52.19 0.77
C ASP A 565 5.71 51.01 1.10
N GLY A 566 6.39 50.50 0.06
CA GLY A 566 7.81 50.13 0.19
C GLY A 566 8.24 48.67 0.21
N GLU A 567 7.42 47.69 -0.20
CA GLU A 567 7.84 46.28 -0.30
C GLU A 567 7.49 45.66 -1.67
N VAL A 568 8.44 44.92 -2.25
CA VAL A 568 8.38 44.36 -3.61
C VAL A 568 7.33 43.27 -3.72
N LEU A 569 6.42 43.44 -4.68
CA LEU A 569 5.28 42.56 -5.02
C LEU A 569 5.73 41.18 -5.57
N PRO A 570 4.95 40.10 -5.40
CA PRO A 570 5.18 38.85 -6.13
C PRO A 570 4.90 39.07 -7.63
N ALA A 571 5.90 38.89 -8.49
CA ALA A 571 5.81 39.20 -9.92
C ALA A 571 5.02 38.16 -10.76
N SER A 572 4.50 37.08 -10.15
CA SER A 572 3.81 35.98 -10.85
C SER A 572 2.85 35.17 -9.93
N ASP A 573 1.92 34.43 -10.55
CA ASP A 573 1.05 33.45 -9.85
C ASP A 573 1.86 32.40 -9.09
N ALA A 574 3.01 31.98 -9.63
CA ALA A 574 3.90 31.02 -9.00
C ALA A 574 4.47 31.56 -7.67
N ALA A 575 4.98 32.80 -7.68
CA ALA A 575 5.47 33.46 -6.47
C ALA A 575 4.35 33.64 -5.42
N SER A 576 3.14 33.97 -5.87
CA SER A 576 1.98 34.08 -4.98
C SER A 576 1.60 32.74 -4.32
N ARG A 577 1.62 31.65 -5.10
CA ARG A 577 1.38 30.29 -4.57
C ARG A 577 2.49 29.86 -3.60
N ASN A 578 3.75 30.17 -3.87
CA ASN A 578 4.87 29.89 -2.95
C ASN A 578 4.74 30.67 -1.63
N ALA A 579 4.43 31.97 -1.68
CA ALA A 579 4.15 32.76 -0.49
C ALA A 579 2.95 32.19 0.31
N GLY A 580 1.95 31.66 -0.41
CA GLY A 580 0.84 30.93 0.18
C GLY A 580 1.25 29.65 0.90
N ILE A 581 2.17 28.86 0.33
CA ILE A 581 2.74 27.67 0.99
C ILE A 581 3.43 28.06 2.30
N ASP A 582 4.22 29.12 2.28
CA ASP A 582 4.99 29.56 3.45
C ASP A 582 4.08 30.10 4.58
N ALA A 583 2.94 30.69 4.23
CA ALA A 583 1.99 31.25 5.19
C ALA A 583 0.93 30.26 5.69
N ALA A 584 0.69 29.17 4.95
CA ALA A 584 -0.32 28.17 5.27
C ALA A 584 -0.05 27.50 6.64
N THR A 585 -1.06 27.49 7.51
CA THR A 585 -0.99 26.84 8.83
C THR A 585 -1.73 25.51 8.89
N GLY A 586 -2.58 25.26 7.89
CA GLY A 586 -3.41 24.07 7.78
C GLY A 586 -2.60 22.81 7.55
N GLN A 587 -3.20 21.67 7.90
CA GLN A 587 -2.58 20.37 7.69
C GLN A 587 -2.46 20.01 6.21
N TYR A 588 -3.48 20.35 5.40
CA TYR A 588 -3.43 20.33 3.95
C TYR A 588 -3.44 21.74 3.37
N VAL A 589 -2.87 21.91 2.18
CA VAL A 589 -2.91 23.14 1.38
C VAL A 589 -3.69 22.87 0.09
N LEU A 590 -4.68 23.73 -0.22
CA LEU A 590 -5.42 23.76 -1.47
C LEU A 590 -5.11 25.05 -2.21
N PHE A 591 -4.73 24.97 -3.49
CA PHE A 591 -4.63 26.15 -4.36
C PHE A 591 -5.94 26.39 -5.09
N MET A 592 -6.43 27.63 -5.06
CA MET A 592 -7.70 28.00 -5.66
C MET A 592 -7.60 29.33 -6.42
N GLU A 593 -8.00 29.35 -7.69
CA GLU A 593 -8.00 30.58 -8.49
C GLU A 593 -9.24 31.44 -8.22
N PRO A 594 -9.15 32.78 -8.23
CA PRO A 594 -10.35 33.59 -8.05
C PRO A 594 -11.29 33.48 -9.25
N GLY A 595 -12.55 33.22 -8.96
CA GLY A 595 -13.62 32.83 -9.90
C GLY A 595 -13.95 31.33 -9.82
N ASP A 596 -13.04 30.50 -9.31
CA ASP A 596 -13.34 29.09 -9.04
C ASP A 596 -14.24 28.97 -7.81
N ARG A 597 -14.93 27.83 -7.66
CA ARG A 597 -15.85 27.56 -6.53
C ARG A 597 -15.70 26.14 -6.03
N LEU A 598 -15.83 25.94 -4.73
CA LEU A 598 -15.89 24.61 -4.12
C LEU A 598 -17.33 24.16 -3.93
N ALA A 599 -17.59 22.85 -4.06
CA ALA A 599 -18.86 22.28 -3.62
C ALA A 599 -19.00 22.44 -2.09
N PRO A 600 -20.21 22.61 -1.51
CA PRO A 600 -20.38 22.97 -0.09
C PRO A 600 -19.74 22.01 0.92
N ASP A 601 -19.49 20.77 0.57
CA ASP A 601 -18.88 19.76 1.43
C ASP A 601 -17.49 19.31 0.96
N ALA A 602 -16.93 19.96 -0.06
CA ALA A 602 -15.71 19.54 -0.75
C ALA A 602 -14.51 19.47 0.19
N LEU A 603 -14.27 20.52 0.99
CA LEU A 603 -13.11 20.52 1.90
C LEU A 603 -13.20 19.41 2.95
N ARG A 604 -14.41 19.18 3.49
CA ARG A 604 -14.64 18.10 4.46
C ARG A 604 -14.38 16.73 3.82
N ARG A 605 -15.03 16.44 2.68
CA ARG A 605 -14.87 15.15 1.98
C ARG A 605 -13.43 14.89 1.56
N MET A 606 -12.75 15.88 0.97
CA MET A 606 -11.36 15.70 0.53
C MET A 606 -10.41 15.54 1.72
N TYR A 607 -10.60 16.30 2.81
CA TYR A 607 -9.80 16.14 4.03
C TYR A 607 -10.02 14.77 4.68
N ASP A 608 -11.27 14.38 4.90
CA ASP A 608 -11.61 13.11 5.55
C ASP A 608 -11.06 11.92 4.74
N TYR A 609 -11.18 11.95 3.41
CA TYR A 609 -10.64 10.93 2.51
C TYR A 609 -9.10 10.89 2.50
N GLY A 610 -8.47 12.08 2.55
CA GLY A 610 -7.01 12.19 2.70
C GLY A 610 -6.50 11.61 4.01
N MET A 611 -7.24 11.85 5.10
CA MET A 611 -6.96 11.30 6.42
C MET A 611 -7.15 9.79 6.49
N GLU A 612 -8.26 9.29 5.98
CA GLU A 612 -8.61 7.86 5.97
C GLU A 612 -7.53 7.03 5.26
N HIS A 613 -6.97 7.57 4.17
CA HIS A 613 -6.03 6.84 3.34
C HIS A 613 -4.58 7.29 3.48
N ASP A 614 -4.27 8.20 4.42
CA ASP A 614 -2.90 8.71 4.65
C ASP A 614 -2.27 9.27 3.36
N SER A 615 -2.99 10.19 2.70
CA SER A 615 -2.63 10.71 1.38
C SER A 615 -1.77 11.96 1.47
N ASP A 616 -0.63 11.98 0.77
CA ASP A 616 0.17 13.19 0.54
C ASP A 616 -0.57 14.14 -0.41
N ILE A 617 -1.33 13.58 -1.36
CA ILE A 617 -2.09 14.35 -2.37
C ILE A 617 -3.51 13.80 -2.47
N VAL A 618 -4.52 14.67 -2.42
CA VAL A 618 -5.93 14.31 -2.64
C VAL A 618 -6.48 15.07 -3.85
N VAL A 619 -6.81 14.33 -4.90
CA VAL A 619 -7.38 14.87 -6.14
C VAL A 619 -8.91 14.81 -6.05
N GLY A 620 -9.57 15.97 -5.97
CA GLY A 620 -11.02 16.08 -6.03
C GLY A 620 -11.54 16.15 -7.47
N LYS A 621 -12.74 15.63 -7.72
CA LYS A 621 -13.37 15.72 -9.05
C LYS A 621 -13.60 17.16 -9.46
N LEU A 622 -13.17 17.46 -10.68
CA LEU A 622 -13.28 18.77 -11.30
C LEU A 622 -14.53 18.86 -12.18
N ALA A 623 -15.18 20.02 -12.18
CA ALA A 623 -16.22 20.41 -13.13
C ALA A 623 -15.91 21.80 -13.70
N GLY A 624 -16.39 22.10 -14.89
CA GLY A 624 -16.16 23.41 -15.50
C GLY A 624 -16.77 23.50 -16.88
N LYS A 625 -17.35 24.66 -17.20
CA LYS A 625 -17.83 24.94 -18.55
C LYS A 625 -16.63 25.34 -19.42
N ASP A 626 -16.54 24.77 -20.62
CA ASP A 626 -15.52 25.08 -21.62
C ASP A 626 -14.06 24.88 -21.15
N ARG A 627 -13.85 23.99 -20.16
CA ARG A 627 -12.54 23.53 -19.69
C ARG A 627 -12.29 22.08 -20.08
N ALA A 628 -11.04 21.76 -20.41
CA ALA A 628 -10.60 20.38 -20.55
C ALA A 628 -10.50 19.74 -19.16
N LEU A 629 -11.13 18.59 -18.96
CA LEU A 629 -11.16 17.87 -17.68
C LEU A 629 -10.50 16.49 -17.82
N PRO A 630 -9.80 15.97 -16.80
CA PRO A 630 -9.19 14.64 -16.82
C PRO A 630 -10.26 13.57 -16.56
N ARG A 631 -11.12 13.35 -17.55
CA ARG A 631 -12.37 12.60 -17.34
C ARG A 631 -12.15 11.16 -16.89
N GLU A 632 -11.12 10.47 -17.39
CA GLU A 632 -10.83 9.08 -16.98
C GLU A 632 -10.37 8.97 -15.51
N LEU A 633 -9.77 10.05 -14.99
CA LEU A 633 -9.39 10.14 -13.59
C LEU A 633 -10.61 10.15 -12.67
N PHE A 634 -11.72 10.76 -13.08
CA PHE A 634 -12.91 10.91 -12.22
C PHE A 634 -14.05 9.95 -12.54
N VAL A 635 -13.72 8.74 -13.02
CA VAL A 635 -14.70 7.66 -13.20
C VAL A 635 -15.09 7.03 -11.86
N ARG A 636 -14.14 6.93 -10.92
CA ARG A 636 -14.33 6.31 -9.61
C ARG A 636 -13.36 6.86 -8.58
N ASP A 637 -13.68 6.62 -7.32
CA ASP A 637 -12.77 6.85 -6.21
C ASP A 637 -11.60 5.87 -6.26
N ARG A 638 -10.40 6.36 -5.92
CA ARG A 638 -9.17 5.58 -5.86
C ARG A 638 -8.46 5.90 -4.56
N PRO A 639 -8.42 4.98 -3.58
CA PRO A 639 -7.75 5.24 -2.31
C PRO A 639 -6.23 5.30 -2.50
N ARG A 640 -5.70 4.55 -3.48
CA ARG A 640 -4.27 4.41 -3.82
C ARG A 640 -4.05 4.61 -5.32
N ALA A 641 -3.82 5.83 -5.76
CA ALA A 641 -3.53 6.16 -7.16
C ALA A 641 -2.03 6.35 -7.39
N THR A 642 -1.50 5.85 -8.52
CA THR A 642 -0.09 6.05 -8.91
C THR A 642 0.03 6.49 -10.36
N LEU A 643 1.07 7.26 -10.71
CA LEU A 643 1.32 7.66 -12.10
C LEU A 643 1.44 6.46 -13.04
N ALA A 644 2.07 5.38 -12.57
CA ALA A 644 2.29 4.16 -13.35
C ALA A 644 1.00 3.40 -13.70
N LYS A 645 -0.05 3.49 -12.87
CA LYS A 645 -1.28 2.68 -13.03
C LYS A 645 -2.52 3.51 -13.33
N ASP A 646 -2.61 4.72 -12.81
CA ASP A 646 -3.78 5.60 -12.90
C ASP A 646 -3.54 6.84 -13.79
N PRO A 647 -4.60 7.46 -14.33
CA PRO A 647 -4.48 8.62 -15.24
C PRO A 647 -4.18 9.93 -14.48
N LEU A 648 -3.30 9.90 -13.48
CA LEU A 648 -2.89 11.09 -12.72
C LEU A 648 -2.17 12.12 -13.59
N ALA A 649 -1.45 11.65 -14.62
CA ALA A 649 -0.77 12.51 -15.60
C ALA A 649 -1.75 13.44 -16.35
N ASP A 650 -3.04 13.10 -16.40
CA ASP A 650 -4.04 13.97 -17.05
C ASP A 650 -4.46 15.15 -16.15
N SER A 651 -4.11 15.15 -14.86
CA SER A 651 -4.41 16.20 -13.90
C SER A 651 -3.14 16.80 -13.29
N LEU A 652 -2.42 17.61 -14.07
CA LEU A 652 -1.19 18.30 -13.66
C LEU A 652 -1.42 19.74 -13.17
N THR A 653 -2.62 20.02 -12.68
CA THR A 653 -3.00 21.29 -12.05
C THR A 653 -2.80 21.27 -10.53
N ALA A 654 -2.68 22.41 -9.86
CA ALA A 654 -2.47 22.53 -8.42
C ALA A 654 -3.78 22.57 -7.60
N ASN A 655 -4.95 22.57 -8.24
CA ASN A 655 -6.25 22.62 -7.55
C ASN A 655 -6.66 21.30 -6.89
N LYS A 656 -5.87 20.87 -5.91
CA LYS A 656 -5.99 19.61 -5.16
C LYS A 656 -5.36 19.82 -3.78
N LEU A 657 -5.66 18.95 -2.81
CA LEU A 657 -5.04 19.06 -1.49
C LEU A 657 -3.64 18.43 -1.51
N PHE A 658 -2.68 19.15 -0.95
CA PHE A 658 -1.33 18.67 -0.68
C PHE A 658 -1.07 18.69 0.82
N ASP A 659 -0.57 17.61 1.38
CA ASP A 659 -0.15 17.60 2.79
C ASP A 659 0.99 18.61 2.98
N ARG A 660 0.84 19.48 3.97
CA ARG A 660 1.80 20.58 4.17
C ARG A 660 3.16 20.06 4.59
N ALA A 661 3.22 19.02 5.42
CA ALA A 661 4.48 18.42 5.84
C ALA A 661 5.19 17.76 4.65
N PHE A 662 4.46 17.11 3.76
CA PHE A 662 4.97 16.58 2.48
C PHE A 662 5.57 17.69 1.59
N LEU A 663 4.89 18.83 1.44
CA LEU A 663 5.42 19.97 0.67
C LEU A 663 6.74 20.50 1.27
N THR A 664 6.83 20.56 2.60
CA THR A 664 8.05 20.98 3.31
C THR A 664 9.16 19.94 3.20
N GLU A 665 8.87 18.66 3.45
CA GLU A 665 9.82 17.52 3.42
C GLU A 665 10.56 17.46 2.09
N HIS A 666 9.86 17.70 0.99
CA HIS A 666 10.43 17.62 -0.36
C HIS A 666 10.80 18.98 -0.97
N ALA A 667 10.73 20.06 -0.18
CA ALA A 667 10.97 21.43 -0.64
C ALA A 667 10.24 21.77 -1.96
N LEU A 668 9.00 21.31 -2.10
CA LEU A 668 8.22 21.49 -3.32
C LEU A 668 7.79 22.95 -3.45
N ARG A 669 8.15 23.57 -4.58
CA ARG A 669 7.87 24.98 -4.89
C ARG A 669 7.54 25.15 -6.37
N PHE A 670 6.74 26.16 -6.70
CA PHE A 670 6.47 26.55 -8.08
C PHE A 670 7.70 27.29 -8.64
N PRO A 671 8.16 27.00 -9.86
CA PRO A 671 9.18 27.79 -10.54
C PRO A 671 8.73 29.26 -10.68
N GLU A 672 9.53 30.20 -10.16
CA GLU A 672 9.20 31.63 -10.12
C GLU A 672 9.71 32.42 -11.33
N ASP A 673 10.66 31.84 -12.09
CA ASP A 673 10.92 32.25 -13.45
C ASP A 673 9.62 32.19 -14.27
N ARG A 674 9.45 33.04 -15.29
CA ARG A 674 8.24 33.09 -16.13
C ARG A 674 8.11 31.81 -16.98
N HIS A 675 7.91 30.67 -16.32
CA HIS A 675 7.87 29.35 -16.91
C HIS A 675 6.40 29.02 -17.26
N PRO A 676 6.02 28.94 -18.55
CA PRO A 676 4.62 28.81 -18.97
C PRO A 676 3.95 27.49 -18.54
N LEU A 677 4.75 26.52 -18.08
CA LEU A 677 4.31 25.21 -17.59
C LEU A 677 4.62 24.97 -16.10
N SER A 678 4.83 26.04 -15.32
CA SER A 678 5.25 25.97 -13.90
C SER A 678 4.36 25.07 -13.03
N GLU A 679 3.04 25.16 -13.19
CA GLU A 679 2.06 24.35 -12.46
C GLU A 679 2.17 22.85 -12.77
N GLN A 680 2.48 22.52 -14.03
CA GLN A 680 2.67 21.13 -14.44
C GLN A 680 3.96 20.56 -13.89
N LEU A 681 5.02 21.36 -13.85
CA LEU A 681 6.31 20.95 -13.29
C LEU A 681 6.16 20.67 -11.79
N PHE A 682 5.56 21.60 -11.04
CA PHE A 682 5.25 21.42 -9.62
C PHE A 682 4.44 20.14 -9.37
N THR A 683 3.33 19.96 -10.10
CA THR A 683 2.42 18.83 -9.85
C THR A 683 3.04 17.49 -10.27
N ALA A 684 3.82 17.45 -11.35
CA ALA A 684 4.54 16.24 -11.76
C ALA A 684 5.61 15.85 -10.74
N GLN A 685 6.39 16.81 -10.22
CA GLN A 685 7.34 16.57 -9.14
C GLN A 685 6.64 16.06 -7.88
N ALA A 686 5.52 16.68 -7.50
CA ALA A 686 4.73 16.25 -6.35
C ALA A 686 4.26 14.79 -6.52
N TYR A 687 3.68 14.41 -7.66
CA TYR A 687 3.26 13.01 -7.87
C TYR A 687 4.42 12.01 -7.90
N LEU A 688 5.58 12.40 -8.42
CA LEU A 688 6.75 11.51 -8.47
C LEU A 688 7.41 11.32 -7.11
N ARG A 689 7.25 12.28 -6.19
CA ARG A 689 7.77 12.21 -4.81
C ARG A 689 6.77 11.68 -3.79
N ALA A 690 5.47 11.78 -4.08
CA ALA A 690 4.42 11.32 -3.18
C ALA A 690 4.56 9.83 -2.88
N GLY A 691 4.59 9.48 -1.59
CA GLY A 691 4.46 8.10 -1.15
C GLY A 691 3.05 7.57 -1.39
N HIS A 692 2.06 8.48 -1.38
CA HIS A 692 0.67 8.13 -1.54
C HIS A 692 -0.20 9.27 -2.09
N ALA A 693 -0.94 9.02 -3.19
CA ALA A 693 -1.96 9.93 -3.71
C ALA A 693 -3.32 9.23 -3.79
N SER A 694 -4.40 9.97 -3.54
CA SER A 694 -5.77 9.47 -3.63
C SER A 694 -6.63 10.35 -4.54
N VAL A 695 -7.69 9.77 -5.10
CA VAL A 695 -8.60 10.44 -6.04
C VAL A 695 -10.02 10.25 -5.53
N LEU A 696 -10.72 11.35 -5.32
CA LEU A 696 -12.15 11.39 -5.02
C LEU A 696 -12.90 11.78 -6.31
N GLY A 697 -13.28 10.76 -7.09
CA GLY A 697 -13.89 10.85 -8.41
C GLY A 697 -15.41 10.65 -8.46
N SER A 698 -16.06 10.29 -7.35
CA SER A 698 -17.50 10.05 -7.29
C SER A 698 -18.33 11.33 -7.40
N GLN A 699 -17.96 12.37 -6.66
CA GLN A 699 -18.70 13.64 -6.56
C GLN A 699 -17.81 14.84 -6.82
N VAL A 700 -18.36 15.88 -7.46
CA VAL A 700 -17.64 17.12 -7.77
C VAL A 700 -17.17 17.80 -6.48
N CYS A 701 -15.91 18.19 -6.44
CA CYS A 701 -15.32 18.96 -5.34
C CYS A 701 -15.03 20.40 -5.76
N TYR A 702 -14.63 20.58 -7.02
CA TYR A 702 -14.05 21.83 -7.51
C TYR A 702 -14.68 22.24 -8.84
N HIS A 703 -15.19 23.47 -8.92
CA HIS A 703 -15.76 24.07 -10.12
C HIS A 703 -14.84 25.16 -10.65
N TYR A 704 -14.33 24.97 -11.87
CA TYR A 704 -13.64 26.03 -12.58
C TYR A 704 -14.59 27.17 -12.92
N GLY A 705 -14.15 28.38 -12.61
CA GLY A 705 -14.72 29.62 -13.06
C GLY A 705 -14.36 29.94 -14.51
N PRO A 706 -14.81 31.11 -14.98
CA PRO A 706 -14.51 31.61 -16.32
C PRO A 706 -13.01 31.60 -16.61
N LYS A 707 -12.63 31.27 -17.85
CA LYS A 707 -11.23 31.34 -18.27
C LYS A 707 -10.76 32.78 -18.29
N ARG A 708 -9.76 33.11 -17.46
CA ARG A 708 -9.11 34.42 -17.46
C ARG A 708 -8.40 34.64 -18.80
N PRO A 709 -8.46 35.86 -19.38
CA PRO A 709 -7.58 36.24 -20.46
C PRO A 709 -6.14 36.17 -19.95
N ALA A 710 -5.29 35.37 -20.59
CA ALA A 710 -3.86 35.37 -20.35
C ALA A 710 -3.17 35.95 -21.59
N ALA A 711 -2.04 36.65 -21.38
CA ALA A 711 -1.22 37.09 -22.49
C ALA A 711 -0.77 35.86 -23.33
N PRO A 712 -0.78 35.96 -24.67
CA PRO A 712 -0.26 34.88 -25.50
C PRO A 712 1.21 34.64 -25.17
N VAL A 713 1.58 33.40 -24.87
CA VAL A 713 2.98 33.01 -24.73
C VAL A 713 3.51 32.67 -26.12
N PRO A 714 4.62 33.27 -26.58
CA PRO A 714 5.27 32.91 -27.84
C PRO A 714 5.57 31.41 -27.91
N ALA A 715 5.47 30.81 -29.10
CA ALA A 715 5.67 29.38 -29.28
C ALA A 715 7.08 28.93 -28.82
N ALA A 716 8.12 29.69 -29.18
CA ALA A 716 9.50 29.43 -28.76
C ALA A 716 9.65 29.40 -27.23
N GLU A 717 9.08 30.38 -26.52
CA GLU A 717 9.10 30.41 -25.04
C GLU A 717 8.34 29.21 -24.44
N PHE A 718 7.23 28.81 -25.05
CA PHE A 718 6.44 27.67 -24.60
C PHE A 718 7.19 26.33 -24.78
N TYR A 719 7.78 26.07 -25.94
CA TYR A 719 8.46 24.80 -26.21
C TYR A 719 9.85 24.73 -25.56
N ALA A 720 10.51 25.87 -25.33
CA ALA A 720 11.73 25.93 -24.52
C ALA A 720 11.51 25.44 -23.06
N ALA A 721 10.29 25.50 -22.55
CA ALA A 721 9.93 25.01 -21.21
C ALA A 721 9.66 23.49 -21.14
N LEU A 722 9.43 22.84 -22.29
CA LEU A 722 9.09 21.41 -22.35
C LEU A 722 10.25 20.46 -21.95
N PRO A 723 11.52 20.70 -22.34
CA PRO A 723 12.66 19.90 -21.91
C PRO A 723 12.74 19.71 -20.39
N ALA A 724 12.53 20.77 -19.61
CA ALA A 724 12.59 20.73 -18.15
C ALA A 724 11.60 19.72 -17.54
N LEU A 725 10.40 19.60 -18.13
CA LEU A 725 9.38 18.62 -17.71
C LEU A 725 9.82 17.18 -18.04
N LEU A 726 10.29 16.96 -19.27
CA LEU A 726 10.72 15.64 -19.75
C LEU A 726 11.92 15.12 -18.95
N GLU A 727 12.90 15.97 -18.70
CA GLU A 727 14.12 15.68 -17.95
C GLU A 727 13.84 15.47 -16.45
N THR A 728 12.94 16.26 -15.86
CA THR A 728 12.48 16.05 -14.48
C THR A 728 11.83 14.68 -14.32
N ALA A 729 10.95 14.29 -15.24
CA ALA A 729 10.32 12.97 -15.21
C ALA A 729 11.34 11.84 -15.38
N ALA A 730 12.33 12.01 -16.26
CA ALA A 730 13.40 11.02 -16.45
C ALA A 730 14.28 10.88 -15.19
N THR A 731 14.63 12.00 -14.55
CA THR A 731 15.50 12.05 -13.39
C THR A 731 14.84 11.46 -12.14
N LEU A 732 13.58 11.84 -11.88
CA LEU A 732 12.89 11.42 -10.65
C LEU A 732 12.27 10.02 -10.73
N ALA A 733 11.91 9.54 -11.93
CA ALA A 733 11.24 8.25 -12.09
C ALA A 733 12.14 7.14 -12.64
N GLY A 734 13.25 7.47 -13.31
CA GLY A 734 14.01 6.54 -14.15
C GLY A 734 13.19 5.96 -15.31
N PRO A 735 13.77 5.04 -16.11
CA PRO A 735 13.02 4.31 -17.13
C PRO A 735 11.87 3.50 -16.53
N GLY A 736 10.65 3.70 -17.03
CA GLY A 736 9.48 2.93 -16.59
C GLY A 736 8.14 3.60 -16.81
N ALA A 737 7.07 2.92 -16.40
CA ALA A 737 5.69 3.29 -16.71
C ALA A 737 5.27 4.69 -16.22
N ALA A 738 5.82 5.18 -15.10
CA ALA A 738 5.52 6.51 -14.57
C ALA A 738 6.08 7.62 -15.47
N ARG A 739 7.38 7.53 -15.82
CA ARG A 739 8.04 8.43 -16.79
C ARG A 739 7.30 8.43 -18.12
N ASP A 740 7.08 7.24 -18.67
CA ASP A 740 6.55 7.08 -20.02
C ASP A 740 5.12 7.64 -20.14
N ARG A 741 4.32 7.57 -19.07
CA ARG A 741 2.97 8.17 -19.04
C ARG A 741 2.99 9.69 -19.00
N LEU A 742 3.91 10.30 -18.25
CA LEU A 742 4.07 11.76 -18.24
C LEU A 742 4.54 12.26 -19.60
N HIS A 743 5.58 11.64 -20.16
CA HIS A 743 6.08 11.91 -21.51
C HIS A 743 4.94 11.81 -22.54
N ARG A 744 4.21 10.69 -22.53
CA ARG A 744 3.07 10.48 -23.43
C ARG A 744 1.98 11.54 -23.27
N ARG A 745 1.67 11.96 -22.05
CA ARG A 745 0.68 13.02 -21.80
C ARG A 745 1.15 14.36 -22.35
N TRP A 746 2.41 14.74 -22.16
CA TRP A 746 2.95 15.99 -22.70
C TRP A 746 3.00 15.99 -24.22
N LEU A 747 3.45 14.89 -24.84
CA LEU A 747 3.35 14.70 -26.28
C LEU A 747 1.92 14.87 -26.77
N ARG A 748 0.95 14.20 -26.15
CA ARG A 748 -0.44 14.27 -26.58
C ARG A 748 -1.02 15.68 -26.42
N VAL A 749 -0.88 16.29 -25.25
CA VAL A 749 -1.61 17.51 -24.86
C VAL A 749 -0.86 18.79 -25.23
N GLU A 750 0.44 18.85 -24.98
CA GLU A 750 1.23 20.07 -25.17
C GLU A 750 1.89 20.16 -26.54
N VAL A 751 1.92 19.06 -27.30
CA VAL A 751 2.44 19.06 -28.67
C VAL A 751 1.31 18.76 -29.65
N LEU A 752 0.83 17.51 -29.69
CA LEU A 752 -0.03 17.02 -30.76
C LEU A 752 -1.43 17.65 -30.76
N ASP A 753 -2.05 17.89 -29.60
CA ASP A 753 -3.35 18.57 -29.52
C ASP A 753 -3.26 20.06 -29.85
N ARG A 754 -2.09 20.69 -29.70
CA ARG A 754 -1.87 22.10 -30.08
C ARG A 754 -1.76 22.29 -31.59
N ILE A 755 -1.11 21.37 -32.28
CA ILE A 755 -0.96 21.42 -33.75
C ILE A 755 -2.09 20.70 -34.49
N GLY A 756 -2.87 19.84 -33.83
CA GLY A 756 -3.99 19.11 -34.46
C GLY A 756 -5.24 19.94 -34.74
N GLY A 757 -5.27 21.23 -34.35
CA GLY A 757 -6.44 22.10 -34.47
C GLY A 757 -6.43 23.02 -35.71
N LYS A 758 -7.56 23.68 -35.97
CA LYS A 758 -7.71 24.65 -37.07
C LYS A 758 -6.69 25.80 -37.00
N GLN A 759 -6.30 26.21 -35.80
CA GLN A 759 -5.34 27.29 -35.59
C GLN A 759 -4.00 27.04 -36.27
N PHE A 760 -3.52 25.78 -36.30
CA PHE A 760 -2.29 25.41 -37.00
C PHE A 760 -2.45 25.46 -38.52
N LEU A 761 -3.63 25.06 -39.03
CA LEU A 761 -3.94 25.11 -40.46
C LEU A 761 -4.07 26.55 -40.98
N GLU A 762 -4.45 27.49 -40.11
CA GLU A 762 -4.60 28.93 -40.43
C GLU A 762 -3.25 29.68 -40.44
N LEU A 763 -2.18 29.12 -39.87
CA LEU A 763 -0.83 29.69 -39.98
C LEU A 763 -0.34 29.67 -41.43
N ASP A 764 0.49 30.65 -41.80
CA ASP A 764 1.23 30.57 -43.06
C ASP A 764 2.34 29.49 -42.99
N GLU A 765 2.95 29.22 -44.14
CA GLU A 765 3.95 28.16 -44.28
C GLU A 765 5.20 28.39 -43.45
N GLU A 766 5.64 29.66 -43.34
CA GLU A 766 6.83 30.05 -42.58
C GLU A 766 6.60 29.87 -41.08
N ALA A 767 5.47 30.36 -40.56
CA ALA A 767 5.09 30.20 -39.16
C ALA A 767 4.87 28.74 -38.75
N ARG A 768 4.33 27.90 -39.66
CA ARG A 768 4.26 26.44 -39.41
C ARG A 768 5.64 25.81 -39.32
N THR A 769 6.54 26.19 -40.21
CA THR A 769 7.90 25.65 -40.26
C THR A 769 8.66 25.99 -38.97
N GLU A 770 8.60 27.26 -38.53
CA GLU A 770 9.20 27.72 -37.28
C GLU A 770 8.64 26.97 -36.07
N LEU A 771 7.32 26.85 -35.97
CA LEU A 771 6.65 26.11 -34.90
C LEU A 771 7.06 24.63 -34.83
N LEU A 772 7.14 23.96 -35.98
CA LEU A 772 7.56 22.55 -36.06
C LEU A 772 9.05 22.38 -35.72
N HIS A 773 9.89 23.38 -36.05
CA HIS A 773 11.28 23.41 -35.65
C HIS A 773 11.43 23.48 -34.12
N GLU A 774 10.74 24.41 -33.46
CA GLU A 774 10.74 24.55 -32.00
C GLU A 774 10.26 23.26 -31.30
N ILE A 775 9.23 22.60 -31.84
CA ILE A 775 8.76 21.31 -31.33
C ILE A 775 9.85 20.25 -31.46
N ARG A 776 10.50 20.13 -32.63
CA ARG A 776 11.54 19.10 -32.86
C ARG A 776 12.72 19.29 -31.92
N GLU A 777 13.19 20.52 -31.74
CA GLU A 777 14.25 20.85 -30.80
C GLU A 777 13.89 20.47 -29.36
N ALA A 778 12.65 20.76 -28.94
CA ALA A 778 12.17 20.42 -27.60
C ALA A 778 12.08 18.90 -27.34
N LEU A 779 11.79 18.10 -28.37
CA LEU A 779 11.62 16.63 -28.25
C LEU A 779 12.92 15.85 -28.46
N SER A 780 13.87 16.39 -29.23
CA SER A 780 15.09 15.71 -29.67
C SER A 780 15.85 15.04 -28.52
N GLY A 781 15.99 13.71 -28.60
CA GLY A 781 16.72 12.88 -27.62
C GLY A 781 16.11 12.76 -26.22
N ARG A 782 14.94 13.37 -25.95
CA ARG A 782 14.37 13.50 -24.59
C ARG A 782 13.13 12.63 -24.35
N VAL A 783 12.44 12.24 -25.41
CA VAL A 783 11.23 11.44 -25.32
C VAL A 783 11.57 9.97 -25.38
N SER A 784 11.04 9.16 -24.46
CA SER A 784 11.25 7.71 -24.52
C SER A 784 10.50 7.07 -25.70
N GLU A 785 11.13 6.13 -26.39
CA GLU A 785 10.50 5.31 -27.44
C GLU A 785 9.24 4.59 -26.94
N THR A 786 9.25 4.11 -25.69
CA THR A 786 8.11 3.44 -25.04
C THR A 786 6.93 4.39 -24.77
N ALA A 787 7.18 5.69 -24.56
CA ALA A 787 6.13 6.69 -24.47
C ALA A 787 5.44 6.86 -25.83
N VAL A 788 6.22 7.01 -26.91
CA VAL A 788 5.75 7.14 -28.30
C VAL A 788 4.99 5.89 -28.72
N ALA A 789 5.56 4.69 -28.49
CA ALA A 789 4.93 3.41 -28.80
C ALA A 789 3.56 3.21 -28.12
N GLY A 790 3.31 3.87 -26.99
CA GLY A 790 2.02 3.85 -26.31
C GLY A 790 0.99 4.87 -26.81
N LEU A 791 1.33 5.71 -27.79
CA LEU A 791 0.37 6.60 -28.46
C LEU A 791 -0.48 5.82 -29.48
N PRO A 792 -1.71 6.27 -29.77
CA PRO A 792 -2.48 5.76 -30.90
C PRO A 792 -1.71 5.89 -32.23
N VAL A 793 -1.98 5.01 -33.20
CA VAL A 793 -1.24 4.96 -34.48
C VAL A 793 -1.19 6.33 -35.17
N SER A 794 -2.31 7.05 -35.29
CA SER A 794 -2.31 8.36 -35.95
C SER A 794 -1.40 9.39 -35.28
N ARG A 795 -1.30 9.32 -33.96
CA ARG A 795 -0.42 10.18 -33.16
C ARG A 795 1.04 9.78 -33.29
N ARG A 796 1.35 8.49 -33.47
CA ARG A 796 2.72 8.02 -33.76
C ARG A 796 3.17 8.45 -35.16
N VAL A 797 2.31 8.31 -36.15
CA VAL A 797 2.55 8.82 -37.51
C VAL A 797 2.79 10.33 -37.47
N ALA A 798 2.00 11.09 -36.72
CA ALA A 798 2.21 12.54 -36.56
C ALA A 798 3.58 12.87 -35.93
N VAL A 799 4.02 12.14 -34.90
CA VAL A 799 5.37 12.31 -34.32
C VAL A 799 6.45 12.06 -35.36
N GLY A 800 6.37 10.95 -36.11
CA GLY A 800 7.35 10.64 -37.16
C GLY A 800 7.39 11.70 -38.27
N LEU A 801 6.25 12.27 -38.67
CA LEU A 801 6.22 13.36 -39.66
C LEU A 801 6.87 14.64 -39.13
N ILE A 802 6.72 14.95 -37.84
CA ILE A 802 7.39 16.09 -37.20
C ILE A 802 8.90 15.89 -37.19
N GLU A 803 9.37 14.67 -36.87
CA GLU A 803 10.79 14.30 -36.85
C GLU A 803 11.40 14.36 -38.25
N ASP A 804 10.70 13.83 -39.25
CA ASP A 804 11.11 13.85 -40.66
C ASP A 804 11.05 15.25 -41.30
N GLY A 805 10.30 16.18 -40.69
CA GLY A 805 10.03 17.49 -41.26
C GLY A 805 9.09 17.49 -42.46
N ASP A 806 8.25 16.46 -42.59
CA ASP A 806 7.26 16.34 -43.64
C ASP A 806 5.98 17.12 -43.27
N GLN A 807 6.07 18.45 -43.40
CA GLN A 807 4.99 19.38 -43.08
C GLN A 807 3.72 19.14 -43.92
N ASP A 808 3.88 18.85 -45.21
CA ASP A 808 2.76 18.67 -46.14
C ASP A 808 1.90 17.45 -45.77
N SER A 809 2.54 16.31 -45.47
CA SER A 809 1.83 15.12 -45.01
C SER A 809 1.19 15.34 -43.65
N LEU A 810 1.83 16.10 -42.75
CA LEU A 810 1.27 16.43 -41.43
C LEU A 810 0.00 17.29 -41.56
N VAL A 811 0.03 18.31 -42.42
CA VAL A 811 -1.14 19.16 -42.71
C VAL A 811 -2.30 18.31 -43.24
N ARG A 812 -2.05 17.43 -44.22
CA ARG A 812 -3.08 16.53 -44.77
C ARG A 812 -3.65 15.58 -43.73
N LEU A 813 -2.80 15.05 -42.84
CA LEU A 813 -3.25 14.20 -41.74
C LEU A 813 -4.19 14.97 -40.80
N ILE A 814 -3.83 16.19 -40.43
CA ILE A 814 -4.62 17.05 -39.54
C ILE A 814 -5.95 17.45 -40.18
N GLU A 815 -5.96 17.82 -41.46
CA GLU A 815 -7.19 18.12 -42.21
C GLU A 815 -8.14 16.91 -42.21
N TRP A 816 -7.60 15.72 -42.47
CA TRP A 816 -8.38 14.49 -42.48
C TRP A 816 -8.90 14.14 -41.08
N GLU A 817 -8.07 14.19 -40.03
CA GLU A 817 -8.51 13.92 -38.63
C GLU A 817 -9.58 14.92 -38.15
N ASN A 818 -9.50 16.18 -38.58
CA ASN A 818 -10.49 17.21 -38.29
C ASN A 818 -11.82 16.97 -39.01
N SER A 819 -11.84 16.21 -40.10
CA SER A 819 -13.07 15.75 -40.75
C SER A 819 -13.79 14.63 -39.99
N ILE A 820 -13.09 13.92 -39.09
CA ILE A 820 -13.64 12.76 -38.36
C ILE A 820 -14.66 13.24 -37.31
N ALA A 821 -15.90 12.78 -37.44
CA ALA A 821 -17.00 13.05 -36.53
C ALA A 821 -17.67 11.75 -36.06
N CYS A 822 -18.21 11.74 -34.83
CA CYS A 822 -19.08 10.68 -34.36
C CYS A 822 -20.52 10.95 -34.82
N ARG A 823 -21.17 9.92 -35.37
CA ARG A 823 -22.59 9.94 -35.74
C ARG A 823 -23.37 8.94 -34.88
N PRO A 824 -23.93 9.38 -33.73
CA PRO A 824 -24.79 8.53 -32.93
C PRO A 824 -26.21 8.48 -33.51
N THR A 825 -26.88 7.35 -33.35
CA THR A 825 -28.28 7.10 -33.67
C THR A 825 -28.95 6.54 -32.43
N LEU A 826 -29.98 7.23 -31.90
CA LEU A 826 -30.81 6.71 -30.81
C LEU A 826 -31.74 5.64 -31.38
N THR A 827 -31.66 4.41 -30.88
CA THR A 827 -32.44 3.27 -31.40
C THR A 827 -33.63 2.94 -30.50
N GLU A 828 -33.50 3.14 -29.19
CA GLU A 828 -34.59 2.88 -28.24
C GLU A 828 -34.59 3.89 -27.09
N LEU A 829 -35.78 4.27 -26.64
CA LEU A 829 -36.00 5.11 -25.47
C LEU A 829 -37.33 4.73 -24.81
N SER A 830 -37.27 4.15 -23.62
CA SER A 830 -38.45 3.69 -22.89
C SER A 830 -38.30 3.86 -21.38
N TRP A 831 -39.41 4.08 -20.68
CA TRP A 831 -39.44 4.06 -19.22
C TRP A 831 -39.80 2.66 -18.74
N GLN A 832 -39.13 2.20 -17.69
CA GLN A 832 -39.41 0.96 -16.98
C GLN A 832 -40.27 1.25 -15.73
N ASP A 833 -40.96 0.22 -15.22
CA ASP A 833 -41.88 0.34 -14.07
C ASP A 833 -41.19 0.79 -12.77
N ASP A 834 -39.89 0.56 -12.65
CA ASP A 834 -39.07 0.94 -11.49
C ASP A 834 -38.61 2.41 -11.52
N GLY A 835 -38.92 3.15 -12.59
CA GLY A 835 -38.49 4.54 -12.78
C GLY A 835 -37.16 4.69 -13.53
N THR A 836 -36.58 3.60 -14.01
CA THR A 836 -35.38 3.62 -14.85
C THR A 836 -35.74 3.94 -16.30
N MET A 837 -34.99 4.85 -16.93
CA MET A 837 -35.11 5.13 -18.36
C MET A 837 -34.10 4.29 -19.14
N HIS A 838 -34.59 3.36 -19.97
CA HIS A 838 -33.78 2.54 -20.86
C HIS A 838 -33.43 3.33 -22.14
N ILE A 839 -32.16 3.32 -22.51
CA ILE A 839 -31.62 4.06 -23.66
C ILE A 839 -30.68 3.15 -24.44
N ALA A 840 -31.04 2.84 -25.69
CA ALA A 840 -30.17 2.11 -26.62
C ALA A 840 -29.78 3.00 -27.81
N PHE A 841 -28.53 2.89 -28.26
CA PHE A 841 -28.00 3.72 -29.34
C PHE A 841 -26.87 3.00 -30.11
N GLY A 842 -26.66 3.38 -31.36
CA GLY A 842 -25.49 3.00 -32.15
C GLY A 842 -24.64 4.21 -32.52
N ALA A 843 -23.32 4.06 -32.59
CA ALA A 843 -22.39 5.12 -32.98
C ALA A 843 -21.35 4.61 -33.97
N GLN A 844 -20.93 5.49 -34.89
CA GLN A 844 -19.88 5.21 -35.87
C GLN A 844 -19.07 6.48 -36.14
N LEU A 845 -17.77 6.32 -36.41
CA LEU A 845 -16.91 7.40 -36.89
C LEU A 845 -17.09 7.61 -38.39
N HIS A 846 -17.21 8.85 -38.83
CA HIS A 846 -17.33 9.25 -40.23
C HIS A 846 -16.30 10.34 -40.53
N ALA A 847 -15.47 10.15 -41.54
CA ALA A 847 -14.64 11.19 -42.15
C ALA A 847 -15.42 11.91 -43.26
N ALA A 848 -14.79 12.87 -43.95
CA ALA A 848 -15.40 13.55 -45.11
C ALA A 848 -15.89 12.56 -46.19
N ASP A 849 -15.15 11.48 -46.42
CA ASP A 849 -15.35 10.57 -47.55
C ASP A 849 -16.13 9.29 -47.21
N GLY A 850 -16.52 9.09 -45.94
CA GLY A 850 -17.28 7.90 -45.54
C GLY A 850 -17.04 7.40 -44.10
N PRO A 851 -17.55 6.21 -43.76
CA PRO A 851 -17.34 5.59 -42.45
C PRO A 851 -15.87 5.17 -42.26
N VAL A 852 -15.33 5.43 -41.07
CA VAL A 852 -13.96 5.03 -40.72
C VAL A 852 -13.98 3.59 -40.16
N GLY A 853 -13.07 2.76 -40.64
CA GLY A 853 -12.95 1.36 -40.26
C GLY A 853 -11.54 0.81 -40.47
N VAL A 854 -11.44 -0.51 -40.37
CA VAL A 854 -10.21 -1.27 -40.62
C VAL A 854 -10.58 -2.50 -41.43
N THR A 855 -9.80 -2.79 -42.46
CA THR A 855 -9.82 -4.06 -43.21
C THR A 855 -8.55 -4.86 -42.90
N THR A 856 -8.67 -6.18 -42.93
CA THR A 856 -7.53 -7.12 -42.91
C THR A 856 -7.20 -7.48 -44.35
N ASP A 857 -5.92 -7.42 -44.71
CA ASP A 857 -5.41 -7.91 -45.99
C ASP A 857 -4.90 -9.35 -45.78
N ASP A 858 -5.46 -10.34 -46.49
CA ASP A 858 -5.20 -11.79 -46.30
C ASP A 858 -3.84 -12.24 -46.91
N GLY A 859 -2.79 -11.43 -46.79
CA GLY A 859 -1.44 -11.72 -47.31
C GLY A 859 -0.55 -12.53 -46.35
N ASP A 860 0.41 -13.27 -46.90
CA ASP A 860 1.33 -14.23 -46.22
C ASP A 860 2.19 -13.66 -45.06
N ASP A 861 2.18 -12.34 -44.80
CA ASP A 861 3.01 -11.65 -43.79
C ASP A 861 2.14 -11.04 -42.66
N GLY A 862 1.28 -11.85 -42.03
CA GLY A 862 0.55 -11.50 -40.81
C GLY A 862 -0.52 -10.41 -40.94
N ASP A 863 -1.43 -10.33 -39.96
CA ASP A 863 -2.62 -9.45 -39.93
C ASP A 863 -2.28 -7.95 -40.10
N ARG A 864 -2.08 -7.49 -41.34
CA ARG A 864 -1.94 -6.06 -41.65
C ARG A 864 -3.31 -5.42 -41.69
N HIS A 865 -3.55 -4.60 -40.68
CA HIS A 865 -4.74 -3.78 -40.58
C HIS A 865 -4.56 -2.49 -41.39
N VAL A 866 -5.29 -2.38 -42.51
CA VAL A 866 -5.35 -1.16 -43.30
C VAL A 866 -6.56 -0.36 -42.80
N LEU A 867 -6.34 0.84 -42.29
CA LEU A 867 -7.44 1.79 -42.09
C LEU A 867 -8.19 1.90 -43.42
N THR A 868 -9.51 1.87 -43.39
CA THR A 868 -10.30 2.18 -44.57
C THR A 868 -10.51 3.69 -44.65
N PRO A 869 -9.83 4.40 -45.57
CA PRO A 869 -10.31 5.68 -46.07
C PRO A 869 -10.56 5.62 -47.58
N THR A 870 -11.20 6.67 -48.08
CA THR A 870 -11.17 7.05 -49.50
C THR A 870 -10.43 8.38 -49.73
N GLY A 871 -9.82 9.00 -48.70
CA GLY A 871 -9.28 10.38 -48.77
C GLY A 871 -7.82 10.66 -48.34
N LEU A 872 -7.06 9.71 -47.77
CA LEU A 872 -5.64 9.92 -47.42
C LEU A 872 -4.70 9.52 -48.59
N PRO A 873 -3.61 10.28 -48.87
CA PRO A 873 -2.57 9.88 -49.83
C PRO A 873 -1.92 8.53 -49.50
N ARG A 874 -1.50 7.80 -50.55
CA ARG A 874 -0.86 6.48 -50.41
C ARG A 874 0.35 6.46 -49.45
N PRO A 875 1.27 7.45 -49.45
CA PRO A 875 2.40 7.45 -48.50
C PRO A 875 1.96 7.47 -47.03
N LEU A 876 0.90 8.20 -46.69
CA LEU A 876 0.35 8.22 -45.33
C LEU A 876 -0.29 6.87 -44.98
N LEU A 877 -1.03 6.27 -45.93
CA LEU A 877 -1.61 4.93 -45.74
C LEU A 877 -0.55 3.87 -45.49
N ASP A 878 0.56 3.91 -46.22
CA ASP A 878 1.68 2.99 -46.02
C ASP A 878 2.34 3.19 -44.66
N ARG A 879 2.48 4.44 -44.17
CA ARG A 879 2.94 4.73 -42.79
C ARG A 879 1.99 4.19 -41.73
N PHE A 880 0.68 4.29 -41.94
CA PHE A 880 -0.31 3.67 -41.04
C PHE A 880 -0.19 2.14 -41.03
N ALA A 881 -0.03 1.51 -42.20
CA ALA A 881 0.09 0.06 -42.34
C ALA A 881 1.40 -0.51 -41.78
N ALA A 882 2.45 0.30 -41.68
CA ALA A 882 3.72 -0.06 -41.06
C ALA A 882 3.65 -0.14 -39.52
N GLU A 883 2.60 0.42 -38.91
CA GLU A 883 2.46 0.56 -37.47
C GLU A 883 1.40 -0.39 -36.90
N PRO A 884 1.67 -1.15 -35.82
CA PRO A 884 0.70 -2.09 -35.28
C PRO A 884 -0.48 -1.37 -34.60
N LEU A 885 -1.72 -1.85 -34.78
CA LEU A 885 -2.89 -1.36 -34.04
C LEU A 885 -2.89 -1.88 -32.60
N THR A 886 -2.24 -1.17 -31.69
CA THR A 886 -2.14 -1.55 -30.27
C THR A 886 -3.10 -0.74 -29.38
N GLY A 887 -3.36 -1.25 -28.17
CA GLY A 887 -4.10 -0.52 -27.14
C GLY A 887 -5.49 -0.07 -27.57
N GLY A 888 -5.82 1.21 -27.34
CA GLY A 888 -7.12 1.80 -27.70
C GLY A 888 -7.34 2.02 -29.20
N ALA A 889 -6.35 1.70 -30.04
CA ALA A 889 -6.48 1.71 -31.50
C ALA A 889 -6.93 0.36 -32.06
N SER A 890 -6.92 -0.71 -31.27
CA SER A 890 -7.46 -2.01 -31.68
C SER A 890 -8.99 -1.92 -31.89
N PRO A 891 -9.53 -2.46 -33.00
CA PRO A 891 -10.97 -2.44 -33.26
C PRO A 891 -11.80 -3.14 -32.18
N ASP A 892 -11.27 -4.19 -31.55
CA ASP A 892 -11.97 -4.95 -30.50
C ASP A 892 -12.02 -4.21 -29.15
N LYS A 893 -11.21 -3.15 -29.00
CA LYS A 893 -11.22 -2.26 -27.84
C LYS A 893 -12.17 -1.06 -28.02
N ALA A 894 -12.85 -0.97 -29.16
CA ALA A 894 -13.80 0.11 -29.41
C ALA A 894 -14.97 0.03 -28.43
N SER A 895 -15.37 1.18 -27.90
CA SER A 895 -16.41 1.27 -26.88
C SER A 895 -17.23 2.54 -27.04
N VAL A 896 -18.47 2.45 -26.58
CA VAL A 896 -19.37 3.59 -26.56
C VAL A 896 -19.99 3.72 -25.18
N VAL A 897 -20.07 4.94 -24.66
CA VAL A 897 -20.68 5.21 -23.36
C VAL A 897 -21.64 6.39 -23.45
N LEU A 898 -22.72 6.31 -22.67
CA LEU A 898 -23.61 7.44 -22.46
C LEU A 898 -23.01 8.38 -21.39
N VAL A 899 -22.96 9.67 -21.71
CA VAL A 899 -22.47 10.72 -20.82
C VAL A 899 -23.61 11.68 -20.52
N LEU A 900 -23.91 11.84 -19.23
CA LEU A 900 -24.84 12.81 -18.73
C LEU A 900 -24.08 14.05 -18.27
N ARG A 901 -24.49 15.24 -18.74
CA ARG A 901 -23.87 16.51 -18.37
C ARG A 901 -24.88 17.50 -17.81
N GLU A 902 -24.63 18.05 -16.63
CA GLU A 902 -25.44 19.14 -16.09
C GLU A 902 -25.09 20.45 -16.82
N ARG A 903 -26.09 21.12 -17.39
CA ARG A 903 -25.85 22.26 -18.29
C ARG A 903 -25.28 23.50 -17.57
N SER A 904 -25.72 23.73 -16.33
CA SER A 904 -25.32 24.90 -15.51
C SER A 904 -23.89 24.79 -15.02
N SER A 905 -23.53 23.66 -14.40
CA SER A 905 -22.24 23.44 -13.76
C SER A 905 -21.19 22.86 -14.69
N GLY A 906 -21.61 22.20 -15.77
CA GLY A 906 -20.76 21.42 -16.65
C GLY A 906 -20.32 20.07 -16.06
N ALA A 907 -20.85 19.65 -14.91
CA ALA A 907 -20.54 18.36 -14.29
C ALA A 907 -20.91 17.21 -15.23
N GLU A 908 -19.99 16.26 -15.43
CA GLU A 908 -20.17 15.09 -16.29
C GLU A 908 -20.16 13.78 -15.48
N TYR A 909 -21.07 12.88 -15.84
CA TYR A 909 -21.19 11.53 -15.28
C TYR A 909 -21.29 10.53 -16.43
N ARG A 910 -20.40 9.54 -16.42
CA ARG A 910 -20.46 8.41 -17.35
C ARG A 910 -21.45 7.38 -16.80
N MET A 911 -22.39 6.95 -17.61
CA MET A 911 -23.33 5.90 -17.24
C MET A 911 -22.72 4.53 -17.51
N VAL A 912 -23.11 3.55 -16.71
CA VAL A 912 -22.81 2.14 -17.00
C VAL A 912 -23.50 1.81 -18.32
N THR A 913 -22.69 1.49 -19.33
CA THR A 913 -23.15 1.23 -20.70
C THR A 913 -22.60 -0.10 -21.15
N GLU A 914 -23.48 -1.02 -21.53
CA GLU A 914 -23.09 -2.25 -22.22
C GLU A 914 -22.78 -1.89 -23.67
N SER A 915 -21.55 -2.16 -24.12
CA SER A 915 -21.10 -1.82 -25.47
C SER A 915 -20.75 -3.07 -26.28
N THR A 916 -21.22 -3.13 -27.53
CA THR A 916 -20.92 -4.21 -28.46
C THR A 916 -20.35 -3.66 -29.77
N VAL A 917 -19.25 -4.23 -30.23
CA VAL A 917 -18.64 -3.88 -31.52
C VAL A 917 -19.35 -4.66 -32.63
N VAL A 918 -19.80 -3.95 -33.66
CA VAL A 918 -20.46 -4.50 -34.85
C VAL A 918 -19.59 -4.19 -36.06
N ARG A 919 -18.98 -5.23 -36.64
CA ARG A 919 -18.16 -5.13 -37.86
C ARG A 919 -19.07 -5.28 -39.09
N GLY A 920 -18.92 -4.39 -40.07
CA GLY A 920 -19.59 -4.47 -41.38
C GLY A 920 -18.62 -4.15 -42.52
N ASN A 921 -19.06 -4.26 -43.78
CA ASN A 921 -18.25 -3.98 -44.96
C ASN A 921 -17.72 -2.53 -44.96
N GLY A 922 -16.50 -2.32 -44.46
CA GLY A 922 -15.74 -1.07 -44.56
C GLY A 922 -15.85 -0.07 -43.41
N GLY A 923 -16.56 -0.35 -42.31
CA GLY A 923 -16.73 0.59 -41.19
C GLY A 923 -16.88 -0.06 -39.81
N LEU A 924 -16.44 0.62 -38.75
CA LEU A 924 -16.52 0.13 -37.37
C LEU A 924 -17.69 0.79 -36.61
N ARG A 925 -18.78 0.05 -36.38
CA ARG A 925 -19.94 0.52 -35.61
C ARG A 925 -19.90 -0.05 -34.19
N VAL A 926 -20.32 0.73 -33.21
CA VAL A 926 -20.44 0.29 -31.81
C VAL A 926 -21.86 0.58 -31.33
N THR A 927 -22.54 -0.41 -30.77
CA THR A 927 -23.86 -0.26 -30.14
C THR A 927 -23.71 -0.18 -28.62
N GLY A 928 -24.57 0.58 -27.97
CA GLY A 928 -24.57 0.84 -26.54
C GLY A 928 -25.98 0.75 -25.95
N SER A 929 -26.09 0.20 -24.74
CA SER A 929 -27.34 0.15 -23.97
C SER A 929 -27.10 0.55 -22.52
N THR A 930 -27.97 1.40 -21.96
CA THR A 930 -27.87 1.94 -20.60
C THR A 930 -29.24 2.07 -19.95
N GLY A 931 -29.35 1.68 -18.68
CA GLY A 931 -30.41 2.12 -17.78
C GLY A 931 -29.99 3.38 -17.01
N LEU A 932 -30.77 4.45 -17.10
CA LEU A 932 -30.59 5.69 -16.34
C LEU A 932 -31.68 5.78 -15.27
N ASP A 933 -31.31 5.53 -14.02
CA ASP A 933 -32.15 5.80 -12.84
C ASP A 933 -31.89 7.23 -12.34
N PRO A 934 -32.85 8.17 -12.51
CA PRO A 934 -32.68 9.55 -12.08
C PRO A 934 -32.48 9.74 -10.57
N ALA A 935 -32.86 8.77 -9.74
CA ALA A 935 -32.65 8.81 -8.30
C ALA A 935 -31.23 8.38 -7.89
N ARG A 936 -30.45 7.78 -8.80
CA ARG A 936 -29.10 7.24 -8.50
C ARG A 936 -28.02 7.60 -9.54
N ALA A 937 -28.37 8.34 -10.59
CA ALA A 937 -27.49 8.64 -11.72
C ALA A 937 -26.20 9.43 -11.36
N VAL A 938 -26.14 10.08 -10.20
CA VAL A 938 -24.98 10.87 -9.74
C VAL A 938 -24.20 10.07 -8.71
N ALA A 939 -23.51 9.03 -9.15
CA ALA A 939 -22.71 8.15 -8.28
C ALA A 939 -23.51 7.61 -7.07
N GLY A 940 -24.76 7.19 -7.31
CA GLY A 940 -25.68 6.71 -6.27
C GLY A 940 -26.57 7.81 -5.66
N SER A 941 -26.39 9.07 -6.05
CA SER A 941 -27.25 10.20 -5.65
C SER A 941 -28.24 10.60 -6.76
N PRO A 942 -29.36 11.27 -6.41
CA PRO A 942 -30.32 11.77 -7.39
C PRO A 942 -29.76 12.86 -8.31
N LEU A 943 -30.38 13.02 -9.49
CA LEU A 943 -30.15 14.18 -10.35
C LEU A 943 -30.60 15.47 -9.63
N GLY A 944 -29.72 16.47 -9.61
CA GLY A 944 -30.04 17.81 -9.12
C GLY A 944 -31.03 18.55 -10.02
N GLN A 945 -31.69 19.56 -9.45
CA GLN A 945 -32.59 20.45 -10.17
C GLN A 945 -31.87 21.14 -11.33
N GLY A 946 -32.48 21.13 -12.52
CA GLY A 946 -31.92 21.81 -13.68
C GLY A 946 -32.10 21.05 -14.99
N VAL A 947 -31.18 21.30 -15.93
CA VAL A 947 -31.20 20.69 -17.27
C VAL A 947 -29.98 19.80 -17.44
N TRP A 948 -30.22 18.57 -17.86
CA TRP A 948 -29.23 17.54 -18.08
C TRP A 948 -29.19 17.11 -19.55
N ASP A 949 -27.99 17.07 -20.09
CA ASP A 949 -27.69 16.88 -21.50
C ASP A 949 -27.08 15.48 -21.73
N LEU A 950 -27.74 14.67 -22.58
CA LEU A 950 -27.29 13.31 -22.92
C LEU A 950 -26.42 13.29 -24.18
N SER A 951 -25.18 12.82 -24.06
CA SER A 951 -24.24 12.72 -25.19
C SER A 951 -23.68 11.31 -25.27
N VAL A 952 -23.36 10.88 -26.48
CA VAL A 952 -22.65 9.62 -26.72
C VAL A 952 -21.17 9.91 -26.89
N ARG A 953 -20.32 9.21 -26.14
CA ARG A 953 -18.87 9.24 -26.33
C ARG A 953 -18.42 7.91 -26.93
N LEU A 954 -17.87 7.98 -28.13
CA LEU A 954 -17.30 6.86 -28.88
C LEU A 954 -15.78 6.91 -28.77
N ASN A 955 -15.18 5.81 -28.33
CA ASN A 955 -13.74 5.55 -28.40
C ASN A 955 -13.53 4.45 -29.44
N ALA A 956 -12.87 4.75 -30.55
CA ALA A 956 -12.63 3.79 -31.61
C ALA A 956 -11.37 4.17 -32.39
N LEU A 957 -10.51 3.18 -32.67
CA LEU A 957 -9.31 3.32 -33.51
C LEU A 957 -8.36 4.44 -33.04
N GLY A 958 -8.34 4.73 -31.74
CA GLY A 958 -7.51 5.80 -31.16
C GLY A 958 -8.16 7.19 -31.11
N TRP A 959 -9.34 7.37 -31.69
CA TRP A 959 -10.10 8.62 -31.60
C TRP A 959 -11.21 8.55 -30.55
N THR A 960 -11.35 9.63 -29.80
CA THR A 960 -12.45 9.84 -28.86
C THR A 960 -13.30 11.01 -29.34
N LYS A 961 -14.55 10.76 -29.68
CA LYS A 961 -15.49 11.79 -30.17
C LYS A 961 -16.76 11.75 -29.34
N SER A 962 -17.24 12.93 -28.93
CA SER A 962 -18.46 13.09 -28.13
C SER A 962 -19.49 13.91 -28.89
N THR A 963 -20.72 13.41 -29.00
CA THR A 963 -21.79 14.05 -29.79
C THR A 963 -23.12 13.95 -29.04
N ARG A 964 -23.96 15.00 -29.13
CA ARG A 964 -25.31 15.01 -28.54
C ARG A 964 -26.14 13.85 -29.11
N LEU A 965 -26.91 13.18 -28.25
CA LEU A 965 -27.80 12.08 -28.65
C LEU A 965 -29.19 12.63 -28.98
N GLY A 966 -29.87 12.05 -29.98
CA GLY A 966 -31.29 12.29 -30.24
C GLY A 966 -31.62 12.90 -31.60
N LYS A 967 -30.76 13.75 -32.16
CA LYS A 967 -30.99 14.39 -33.47
C LYS A 967 -31.29 13.38 -34.58
N VAL A 968 -30.52 12.29 -34.62
CA VAL A 968 -30.76 11.12 -35.48
C VAL A 968 -31.29 10.00 -34.58
N ARG A 969 -32.47 9.49 -34.91
CA ARG A 969 -33.17 8.49 -34.10
C ARG A 969 -34.02 7.57 -34.99
N ALA A 970 -34.24 6.35 -34.52
CA ALA A 970 -35.06 5.37 -35.20
C ALA A 970 -36.56 5.77 -35.17
N PRO A 971 -37.37 5.36 -36.16
CA PRO A 971 -38.80 5.67 -36.23
C PRO A 971 -39.61 5.25 -34.99
N GLU A 972 -39.15 4.22 -34.29
CA GLU A 972 -39.78 3.63 -33.11
C GLU A 972 -39.60 4.50 -31.85
N VAL A 973 -38.67 5.47 -31.88
CA VAL A 973 -38.44 6.38 -30.75
C VAL A 973 -39.58 7.42 -30.66
N PRO A 974 -40.25 7.57 -29.51
CA PRO A 974 -41.40 8.45 -29.37
C PRO A 974 -41.14 9.91 -29.80
N ALA A 975 -42.00 10.44 -30.67
CA ALA A 975 -41.92 11.83 -31.13
C ALA A 975 -42.27 12.84 -30.02
N GLN A 976 -43.21 12.48 -29.14
CA GLN A 976 -43.55 13.24 -27.94
C GLN A 976 -43.06 12.49 -26.71
N LEU A 977 -42.44 13.22 -25.79
CA LEU A 977 -41.90 12.71 -24.54
C LEU A 977 -42.72 13.26 -23.39
N THR A 978 -43.13 12.41 -22.46
CA THR A 978 -43.97 12.77 -21.33
C THR A 978 -43.16 12.90 -20.05
N ALA A 979 -43.58 13.81 -19.18
CA ALA A 979 -43.02 13.94 -17.84
C ALA A 979 -43.41 12.73 -16.99
N VAL A 980 -42.45 12.20 -16.22
CA VAL A 980 -42.64 11.06 -15.33
C VAL A 980 -42.26 11.48 -13.91
N ALA A 981 -43.12 11.17 -12.95
CA ALA A 981 -42.77 11.25 -11.52
C ALA A 981 -42.09 9.93 -11.13
N HIS A 982 -40.95 10.01 -10.44
CA HIS A 982 -40.22 8.79 -10.06
C HIS A 982 -41.07 7.96 -9.07
N PRO A 983 -41.23 6.64 -9.28
CA PRO A 983 -42.17 5.81 -8.51
C PRO A 983 -41.79 5.68 -7.04
N ILE A 984 -40.48 5.70 -6.73
CA ILE A 984 -39.94 5.60 -5.37
C ILE A 984 -39.69 6.99 -4.77
N GLU A 985 -39.12 7.90 -5.56
CA GLU A 985 -38.72 9.24 -5.09
C GLU A 985 -39.72 10.25 -5.62
N ARG A 986 -40.92 10.28 -5.02
CA ARG A 986 -42.07 11.02 -5.55
C ARG A 986 -41.86 12.53 -5.66
N THR A 987 -40.82 13.06 -5.02
CA THR A 987 -40.41 14.46 -5.16
C THR A 987 -39.68 14.71 -6.47
N LEU A 988 -39.07 13.71 -7.10
CA LEU A 988 -38.29 13.89 -8.32
C LEU A 988 -39.20 13.81 -9.55
N ARG A 989 -39.36 14.93 -10.27
CA ARG A 989 -40.08 14.98 -11.54
C ARG A 989 -39.11 15.17 -12.70
N ILE A 990 -39.11 14.21 -13.62
CA ILE A 990 -38.25 14.22 -14.81
C ILE A 990 -39.10 14.50 -16.05
N THR A 991 -38.72 15.53 -16.81
CA THR A 991 -39.32 15.83 -18.11
C THR A 991 -38.27 15.66 -19.21
N PRO A 992 -38.22 14.50 -19.88
CA PRO A 992 -37.43 14.33 -21.09
C PRO A 992 -38.02 15.17 -22.22
N TYR A 993 -37.19 15.83 -23.02
CA TYR A 993 -37.64 16.66 -24.14
C TYR A 993 -36.59 16.74 -25.26
N TRP A 994 -37.07 17.08 -26.46
CA TRP A 994 -36.23 17.38 -27.62
C TRP A 994 -35.89 18.88 -27.66
N THR A 995 -34.62 19.23 -27.77
CA THR A 995 -34.19 20.64 -27.85
C THR A 995 -34.63 21.30 -29.16
N ASN A 996 -34.84 22.61 -29.15
CA ASN A 996 -35.14 23.42 -30.35
C ASN A 996 -33.98 24.41 -30.58
N PRO A 997 -33.41 24.53 -31.80
CA PRO A 997 -33.73 23.84 -33.05
C PRO A 997 -33.02 22.49 -33.26
N HIS A 998 -32.12 22.08 -32.36
CA HIS A 998 -31.17 21.00 -32.61
C HIS A 998 -31.74 19.58 -32.53
N ARG A 999 -32.92 19.40 -31.91
CA ARG A 999 -33.64 18.13 -31.73
C ARG A 999 -32.85 17.07 -30.96
N ASP A 1000 -31.98 17.49 -30.05
CA ASP A 1000 -31.23 16.60 -29.15
C ASP A 1000 -32.05 16.24 -27.91
N LEU A 1001 -31.73 15.11 -27.26
CA LEU A 1001 -32.35 14.65 -26.02
C LEU A 1001 -31.74 15.36 -24.80
N SER A 1002 -32.60 15.98 -24.01
CA SER A 1002 -32.25 16.56 -22.70
C SER A 1002 -33.33 16.20 -21.67
N LEU A 1003 -32.95 16.21 -20.40
CA LEU A 1003 -33.86 16.04 -19.27
C LEU A 1003 -33.98 17.36 -18.52
N ARG A 1004 -35.19 17.73 -18.14
CA ARG A 1004 -35.44 18.75 -17.12
C ARG A 1004 -35.83 18.06 -15.83
N VAL A 1005 -35.10 18.34 -14.76
CA VAL A 1005 -35.34 17.79 -13.44
C VAL A 1005 -35.89 18.90 -12.55
N GLU A 1006 -37.09 18.67 -12.04
CA GLU A 1006 -37.78 19.55 -11.09
C GLU A 1006 -37.82 18.83 -9.74
N VAL A 1007 -37.20 19.45 -8.72
CA VAL A 1007 -37.28 19.01 -7.33
C VAL A 1007 -38.11 20.05 -6.58
N PRO A 1008 -39.27 19.70 -5.98
CA PRO A 1008 -40.09 20.59 -5.18
C PRO A 1008 -39.24 21.23 -4.09
N GLU A 1009 -39.31 22.55 -3.95
CA GLU A 1009 -38.64 23.24 -2.85
C GLU A 1009 -39.11 22.64 -1.52
N PRO A 1010 -38.20 22.28 -0.60
CA PRO A 1010 -38.60 22.07 0.79
C PRO A 1010 -39.25 23.37 1.29
N PRO A 1011 -40.24 23.30 2.21
CA PRO A 1011 -40.88 24.49 2.74
C PRO A 1011 -39.80 25.44 3.24
N LYS A 1012 -39.86 26.70 2.77
CA LYS A 1012 -38.96 27.77 3.20
C LYS A 1012 -38.79 27.68 4.73
N PRO A 1013 -37.58 27.47 5.26
CA PRO A 1013 -37.40 27.60 6.70
C PRO A 1013 -37.86 29.00 7.10
N ALA A 1014 -38.63 29.08 8.18
CA ALA A 1014 -39.04 30.35 8.77
C ALA A 1014 -37.83 31.27 8.85
N ALA A 1015 -37.99 32.53 8.41
CA ALA A 1015 -36.95 33.52 8.21
C ALA A 1015 -35.75 33.28 9.13
N ALA A 1016 -34.68 32.70 8.58
CA ALA A 1016 -33.40 32.69 9.26
C ALA A 1016 -33.06 34.16 9.51
N ALA A 1017 -32.69 34.46 10.76
CA ALA A 1017 -32.14 35.75 11.17
C ALA A 1017 -31.17 36.27 10.11
N PRO A 1018 -31.10 37.59 9.88
CA PRO A 1018 -30.30 38.17 8.80
C PRO A 1018 -28.91 37.53 8.82
N ARG A 1019 -28.54 36.89 7.69
CA ARG A 1019 -27.21 36.31 7.51
C ARG A 1019 -26.20 37.35 8.01
N PRO A 1020 -25.29 37.00 8.94
CA PRO A 1020 -24.26 37.94 9.32
C PRO A 1020 -23.55 38.32 8.02
N ARG A 1021 -23.48 39.63 7.73
CA ARG A 1021 -22.64 40.15 6.64
C ARG A 1021 -21.30 39.43 6.71
N GLY A 1022 -20.75 39.05 5.56
CA GLY A 1022 -19.48 38.30 5.41
C GLY A 1022 -18.24 38.91 6.09
N SER A 1023 -18.39 39.96 6.90
CA SER A 1023 -17.33 40.60 7.67
C SER A 1023 -16.81 39.79 8.86
N ARG A 1024 -17.54 38.79 9.40
CA ARG A 1024 -17.04 38.00 10.55
C ARG A 1024 -16.04 36.90 10.18
N LEU A 1025 -16.09 36.33 8.97
CA LEU A 1025 -15.07 35.38 8.49
C LEU A 1025 -13.83 36.14 8.01
N LEU A 1026 -14.03 37.24 7.25
CA LEU A 1026 -12.94 38.12 6.80
C LEU A 1026 -12.18 38.78 7.97
N GLY A 1027 -12.86 39.09 9.09
CA GLY A 1027 -12.25 39.71 10.27
C GLY A 1027 -11.53 38.76 11.24
N ARG A 1028 -11.58 37.43 11.03
CA ARG A 1028 -10.94 36.43 11.91
C ARG A 1028 -10.06 35.40 11.19
N VAL A 1029 -10.18 35.24 9.86
CA VAL A 1029 -9.62 34.09 9.12
C VAL A 1029 -8.68 34.50 7.96
N ALA A 1030 -8.69 35.75 7.50
CA ALA A 1030 -7.77 36.18 6.44
C ALA A 1030 -6.48 36.77 7.03
N ARG A 1031 -5.38 36.01 6.97
CA ARG A 1031 -4.04 36.64 7.03
C ARG A 1031 -3.73 37.16 5.63
N ILE A 1032 -3.74 38.47 5.47
CA ILE A 1032 -3.10 39.12 4.32
C ILE A 1032 -1.60 39.04 4.58
N VAL A 1033 -0.90 38.20 3.83
CA VAL A 1033 0.54 38.04 3.95
C VAL A 1033 1.18 39.19 3.16
N ARG A 1034 1.64 40.22 3.87
CA ARG A 1034 2.59 41.22 3.37
C ARG A 1034 3.96 40.83 3.94
N LYS A 1035 4.96 40.64 3.08
CA LYS A 1035 6.24 40.02 3.48
C LYS A 1035 7.18 41.09 4.04
N ARG A 1036 7.69 40.83 5.25
CA ARG A 1036 8.78 41.57 5.93
C ARG A 1036 10.01 41.82 5.06
#